data_AF-A0A954A6R2-F1
#
_entry.id   AF-A0A954A6R2-F1
#
_cell.length_a   1.000
_cell.length_b   1.000
_cell.length_c   1.000
_cell.angle_alpha   90.00
_cell.angle_beta   90.00
_cell.angle_gamma   90.00
#
_symmetry.space_group_name_H-M   'P 1'
#
loop_
_entity.id
_entity.type
_entity.pdbx_description
1 polymer ?
#
loop_
_entity_poly.entity_id
_entity_poly.type
_entity_poly.pdbx_seq_one_letter_code
_entity_poly.pdbx_strand_id
1 'polypeptide(L)'
;MTRLILQCSLVIALVGVDLGSRRSALFAQDVEEPAAEQEDPDAEEAPSESARLLERAQSMFVSAPQAGSRGLTDEAIERLLECESLFDEIVRYHPDSPECFPALFGRSECRRRLARDEEALAGFESLARRRPPEDEEEYWGARVQAALGDARRTLESWDEALAAYRAGFERYPDSGESPRCRYGAGICLRELGRFDEAKVVWADLQRLVGPTDPFARRAGEEFGTLAPVLERLRPLLAEYERKREKLDRAPYKEKVAARREVAQVLTRIGDVRCRESQAFLTQLLAEAPVDLRPEIVLPLLSAGGADAAQKLLESVRDYPVATQRTIFDGIARRHAPPRSVEIATDVAAKAQPLVVESAIRFLGRLGTAPAARALLELIPSGRRGSSNDSTGLISRMLRRLSDPDAWSAIIDGGLRVPPAGTLRRRAVAEALGYSYLPNAGEILAEFAVDKDLEVAVACVESLGRLRAQEWIGVIIAQVQKQRRYEPMVRAGAEALGHLDPTEAAELLIVLWKSPSFAIRTLVVRALGKIDSDPAQRIVIEALADPAWQVRRSALRACGRFPSVALVDALIERLAAETGALLPKIAKLLITLTGVDLGPNAVAWREYWAVEREHWDPRTIAEKPEDSASHTFRKKADASKAESPTYFGVEIISRRVAIIVDVSGSMSGPVTVEREGGGSDQTTKIELAKSELIGAIQKLRKGTHFNVVRFNGTFASMGKSLIKLSPKSLKKALEFARGLSAGGGTNIYDSLEFVLQAGEVDTVFLLSDGAPSAGKYTDTRRILEEIERLNATSQVTIHTIAIGFDSELMRRLAAENDGKSIVVGVGGR
;
A
#
# COMPACT_ATOMS: atom_id res chain seq x y z
N MET A 1 13.14 55.23 -1.11
CA MET A 1 13.20 53.76 -1.22
C MET A 1 12.27 53.35 -2.35
N THR A 2 12.61 53.36 -3.64
CA THR A 2 13.92 53.36 -4.31
C THR A 2 14.78 52.18 -3.89
N ARG A 3 15.07 51.28 -4.85
CA ARG A 3 15.84 50.03 -4.75
C ARG A 3 15.06 48.83 -4.17
N LEU A 4 14.48 48.00 -5.05
CA LEU A 4 14.87 46.59 -5.28
C LEU A 4 13.93 45.81 -6.23
N ILE A 5 13.33 46.45 -7.25
CA ILE A 5 12.60 45.75 -8.34
C ILE A 5 13.17 46.19 -9.69
N LEU A 6 14.49 46.08 -9.84
CA LEU A 6 15.23 46.39 -11.06
C LEU A 6 16.52 45.55 -11.06
N GLN A 7 16.40 44.32 -11.56
CA GLN A 7 17.40 43.35 -12.04
C GLN A 7 16.71 41.97 -11.92
N CYS A 8 15.96 41.48 -12.92
CA CYS A 8 16.53 40.65 -13.99
C CYS A 8 15.49 40.39 -15.10
N SER A 9 15.10 41.39 -15.87
CA SER A 9 14.30 41.18 -17.09
C SER A 9 14.65 42.21 -18.16
N LEU A 10 15.86 42.12 -18.72
CA LEU A 10 16.20 42.89 -19.93
C LEU A 10 17.45 42.36 -20.68
N VAL A 11 17.32 41.25 -21.41
CA VAL A 11 18.02 40.93 -22.67
C VAL A 11 17.19 39.77 -23.25
N ILE A 12 16.38 39.84 -24.31
CA ILE A 12 16.61 40.28 -25.69
C ILE A 12 15.22 40.67 -26.25
N ALA A 13 14.99 41.96 -26.50
CA ALA A 13 13.93 42.47 -27.36
C ALA A 13 14.43 43.77 -28.00
N LEU A 14 15.28 43.62 -29.01
CA LEU A 14 15.74 44.61 -29.98
C LEU A 14 16.23 43.73 -31.13
N VAL A 15 15.50 43.52 -32.22
CA VAL A 15 15.14 44.50 -33.24
C VAL A 15 13.88 44.00 -33.97
N GLY A 16 12.87 44.86 -34.12
CA GLY A 16 11.72 44.57 -34.95
C GLY A 16 12.00 44.81 -36.44
N VAL A 17 11.21 44.20 -37.32
CA VAL A 17 10.47 44.87 -38.41
C VAL A 17 9.56 43.84 -39.11
N ASP A 18 8.50 44.43 -39.63
CA ASP A 18 7.22 43.95 -40.15
C ASP A 18 7.24 43.20 -41.51
N LEU A 19 6.18 42.40 -41.68
CA LEU A 19 5.54 41.77 -42.84
C LEU A 19 6.07 42.00 -44.28
N GLY A 20 6.04 40.94 -45.10
CA GLY A 20 5.79 41.09 -46.55
C GLY A 20 6.27 39.96 -47.47
N SER A 21 5.33 39.36 -48.19
CA SER A 21 5.50 38.35 -49.25
C SER A 21 6.47 38.71 -50.39
N ARG A 22 7.19 37.70 -50.94
CA ARG A 22 7.19 37.27 -52.38
C ARG A 22 8.51 36.60 -52.81
N ARG A 23 8.35 35.35 -53.29
CA ARG A 23 8.98 34.64 -54.42
C ARG A 23 10.47 34.85 -54.77
N SER A 24 11.03 33.70 -55.20
CA SER A 24 12.20 33.45 -56.06
C SER A 24 13.57 33.61 -55.42
N ALA A 25 14.61 32.83 -55.72
CA ALA A 25 14.82 31.55 -56.39
C ALA A 25 16.34 31.28 -56.25
N LEU A 26 16.75 30.03 -56.44
CA LEU A 26 18.13 29.55 -56.67
C LEU A 26 19.06 29.52 -55.43
N PHE A 27 19.30 28.34 -54.87
CA PHE A 27 20.35 27.43 -55.33
C PHE A 27 20.03 26.01 -54.83
N ALA A 28 19.88 25.09 -55.79
CA ALA A 28 19.76 23.66 -55.55
C ALA A 28 21.16 23.04 -55.55
N GLN A 29 21.43 22.14 -54.60
CA GLN A 29 22.29 20.99 -54.82
C GLN A 29 21.89 19.88 -53.84
N ASP A 30 21.19 18.91 -54.43
CA ASP A 30 20.82 17.55 -54.05
C ASP A 30 21.41 16.99 -52.74
N VAL A 31 20.52 16.77 -51.77
CA VAL A 31 20.64 15.75 -50.72
C VAL A 31 19.40 14.87 -50.86
N GLU A 32 19.62 13.58 -51.10
CA GLU A 32 18.57 12.56 -51.11
C GLU A 32 17.74 12.63 -49.82
N GLU A 33 16.41 12.78 -49.96
CA GLU A 33 15.47 12.63 -48.86
C GLU A 33 15.55 11.21 -48.28
N PRO A 34 15.69 11.03 -46.95
CA PRO A 34 15.37 9.75 -46.36
C PRO A 34 13.86 9.51 -46.55
N ALA A 35 13.53 8.31 -47.03
CA ALA A 35 12.16 7.86 -47.24
C ALA A 35 11.30 8.16 -46.00
N ALA A 36 10.11 8.72 -46.24
CA ALA A 36 9.08 8.86 -45.24
C ALA A 36 8.84 7.50 -44.57
N GLU A 37 9.22 7.38 -43.30
CA GLU A 37 8.72 6.34 -42.43
C GLU A 37 7.19 6.50 -42.42
N GLN A 38 6.51 5.50 -42.99
CA GLN A 38 5.08 5.33 -42.78
C GLN A 38 4.90 5.05 -41.29
N GLU A 39 4.44 6.06 -40.54
CA GLU A 39 3.90 5.85 -39.21
C GLU A 39 2.80 4.80 -39.31
N ASP A 40 3.02 3.67 -38.65
CA ASP A 40 2.04 2.62 -38.46
C ASP A 40 0.87 3.23 -37.63
N PRO A 41 -0.34 3.39 -38.18
CA PRO A 41 -1.44 4.07 -37.49
C PRO A 41 -1.95 3.30 -36.26
N ASP A 42 -1.50 2.06 -36.07
CA ASP A 42 -1.97 1.12 -35.04
C ASP A 42 -0.92 0.76 -33.98
N ALA A 43 0.20 1.50 -33.90
CA ALA A 43 1.11 1.37 -32.76
C ALA A 43 0.47 2.03 -31.52
N GLU A 44 -0.28 1.27 -30.72
CA GLU A 44 -0.82 1.73 -29.42
C GLU A 44 0.30 2.36 -28.57
N GLU A 45 0.28 3.69 -28.45
CA GLU A 45 1.17 4.42 -27.55
C GLU A 45 1.02 3.84 -26.14
N ALA A 46 2.14 3.43 -25.54
CA ALA A 46 2.12 2.88 -24.20
C ALA A 46 1.48 3.89 -23.24
N PRO A 47 0.53 3.47 -22.38
CA PRO A 47 -0.25 4.39 -21.56
C PRO A 47 0.66 5.29 -20.73
N SER A 48 0.32 6.58 -20.68
CA SER A 48 1.05 7.59 -19.91
C SER A 48 1.16 7.20 -18.43
N GLU A 49 2.15 7.77 -17.72
CA GLU A 49 2.31 7.50 -16.28
C GLU A 49 1.04 7.87 -15.49
N SER A 50 0.39 9.00 -15.82
CA SER A 50 -0.88 9.41 -15.22
C SER A 50 -2.02 8.44 -15.52
N ALA A 51 -2.10 7.89 -16.74
CA ALA A 51 -3.09 6.87 -17.12
C ALA A 51 -2.91 5.58 -16.32
N ARG A 52 -1.68 5.07 -16.19
CA ARG A 52 -1.37 3.87 -15.38
C ARG A 52 -1.69 4.09 -13.90
N LEU A 53 -1.37 5.27 -13.37
CA LEU A 53 -1.71 5.65 -12.00
C LEU A 53 -3.23 5.71 -11.79
N LEU A 54 -3.97 6.29 -12.75
CA LEU A 54 -5.43 6.40 -12.67
C LEU A 54 -6.09 5.02 -12.70
N GLU A 55 -5.69 4.17 -13.65
CA GLU A 55 -6.22 2.82 -13.77
C GLU A 55 -5.99 2.02 -12.47
N ARG A 56 -4.78 2.10 -11.93
CA ARG A 56 -4.43 1.48 -10.65
C ARG A 56 -5.30 2.02 -9.50
N ALA A 57 -5.48 3.34 -9.43
CA ALA A 57 -6.29 3.99 -8.40
C ALA A 57 -7.76 3.55 -8.50
N GLN A 58 -8.33 3.54 -9.69
CA GLN A 58 -9.70 3.11 -9.94
C GLN A 58 -9.91 1.63 -9.63
N SER A 59 -8.99 0.76 -10.07
CA SER A 59 -9.02 -0.68 -9.76
C SER A 59 -8.98 -0.92 -8.24
N MET A 60 -8.15 -0.17 -7.53
CA MET A 60 -8.11 -0.22 -6.07
C MET A 60 -9.41 0.31 -5.43
N PHE A 61 -9.96 1.41 -5.93
CA PHE A 61 -11.20 1.98 -5.42
C PHE A 61 -12.35 0.97 -5.52
N VAL A 62 -12.47 0.32 -6.67
CA VAL A 62 -13.50 -0.68 -6.96
C VAL A 62 -13.31 -1.93 -6.09
N SER A 63 -12.07 -2.38 -5.92
CA SER A 63 -11.75 -3.54 -5.07
C SER A 63 -11.74 -3.23 -3.56
N ALA A 64 -11.83 -1.97 -3.15
CA ALA A 64 -11.85 -1.60 -1.74
C ALA A 64 -13.09 -2.16 -1.05
N PRO A 65 -12.94 -2.93 0.05
CA PRO A 65 -14.07 -3.54 0.75
C PRO A 65 -15.13 -2.49 1.13
N GLN A 66 -16.39 -2.84 0.89
CA GLN A 66 -17.53 -2.01 1.28
C GLN A 66 -17.67 -2.02 2.81
N ALA A 67 -18.18 -0.92 3.38
CA ALA A 67 -18.48 -0.87 4.80
C ALA A 67 -19.53 -1.97 5.14
N GLY A 68 -19.20 -2.85 6.08
CA GLY A 68 -20.15 -3.85 6.59
C GLY A 68 -21.09 -3.23 7.62
N SER A 69 -21.94 -4.06 8.25
CA SER A 69 -22.83 -3.60 9.33
C SER A 69 -22.09 -3.00 10.54
N ARG A 70 -20.79 -3.29 10.68
CA ARG A 70 -19.90 -2.77 11.74
C ARG A 70 -19.00 -1.61 11.27
N GLY A 71 -19.25 -1.06 10.08
CA GLY A 71 -18.40 -0.03 9.45
C GLY A 71 -17.29 -0.62 8.56
N LEU A 72 -16.35 0.23 8.16
CA LEU A 72 -15.16 -0.18 7.40
C LEU A 72 -14.18 -0.94 8.30
N THR A 73 -13.58 -1.99 7.75
CA THR A 73 -12.43 -2.66 8.38
C THR A 73 -11.19 -1.77 8.28
N ASP A 74 -10.19 -1.99 9.15
CA ASP A 74 -8.90 -1.27 9.04
C ASP A 74 -8.26 -1.44 7.67
N GLU A 75 -8.39 -2.63 7.07
CA GLU A 75 -7.94 -2.95 5.71
C GLU A 75 -8.66 -2.10 4.65
N ALA A 76 -9.98 -1.94 4.78
CA ALA A 76 -10.77 -1.13 3.85
C ALA A 76 -10.41 0.35 3.95
N ILE A 77 -10.17 0.84 5.19
CA ILE A 77 -9.72 2.21 5.43
C ILE A 77 -8.34 2.43 4.80
N GLU A 78 -7.38 1.53 5.04
CA GLU A 78 -6.03 1.64 4.47
C GLU A 78 -6.08 1.64 2.94
N ARG A 79 -6.85 0.74 2.33
CA ARG A 79 -7.00 0.67 0.87
C ARG A 79 -7.65 1.93 0.27
N LEU A 80 -8.61 2.53 0.96
CA LEU A 80 -9.22 3.80 0.53
C LEU A 80 -8.27 4.99 0.66
N LEU A 81 -7.43 5.03 1.71
CA LEU A 81 -6.39 6.06 1.87
C LEU A 81 -5.27 5.91 0.83
N GLU A 82 -4.91 4.67 0.50
CA GLU A 82 -3.94 4.34 -0.53
C GLU A 82 -4.47 4.69 -1.93
N CYS A 83 -5.77 4.49 -2.15
CA CYS A 83 -6.46 4.92 -3.37
C CYS A 83 -6.50 6.45 -3.47
N GLU A 84 -6.82 7.13 -2.37
CA GLU A 84 -6.75 8.59 -2.25
C GLU A 84 -5.34 9.12 -2.58
N SER A 85 -4.29 8.47 -2.06
CA SER A 85 -2.88 8.80 -2.35
C SER A 85 -2.55 8.78 -3.83
N LEU A 86 -3.01 7.76 -4.56
CA LEU A 86 -2.74 7.64 -5.98
C LEU A 86 -3.45 8.74 -6.78
N PHE A 87 -4.70 9.03 -6.41
CA PHE A 87 -5.41 10.15 -7.01
C PHE A 87 -4.71 11.49 -6.71
N ASP A 88 -4.16 11.67 -5.51
CA ASP A 88 -3.38 12.86 -5.15
C ASP A 88 -2.06 12.97 -5.92
N GLU A 89 -1.39 11.84 -6.21
CA GLU A 89 -0.17 11.80 -7.02
C GLU A 89 -0.43 12.33 -8.44
N ILE A 90 -1.53 11.90 -9.06
CA ILE A 90 -1.97 12.41 -10.38
C ILE A 90 -2.25 13.91 -10.31
N VAL A 91 -3.00 14.36 -9.29
CA VAL A 91 -3.36 15.77 -9.13
C VAL A 91 -2.12 16.66 -8.89
N ARG A 92 -1.09 16.13 -8.23
CA ARG A 92 0.12 16.89 -7.87
C ARG A 92 1.15 16.94 -9.00
N TYR A 93 1.46 15.80 -9.60
CA TYR A 93 2.56 15.68 -10.57
C TYR A 93 2.08 15.75 -12.03
N HIS A 94 0.78 15.55 -12.27
CA HIS A 94 0.17 15.61 -13.59
C HIS A 94 -1.09 16.50 -13.61
N PRO A 95 -1.03 17.75 -13.13
CA PRO A 95 -2.21 18.60 -12.96
C PRO A 95 -2.93 18.96 -14.26
N ASP A 96 -2.19 18.99 -15.37
CA ASP A 96 -2.70 19.35 -16.71
C ASP A 96 -3.07 18.10 -17.55
N SER A 97 -2.93 16.90 -16.98
CA SER A 97 -3.27 15.64 -17.65
C SER A 97 -4.79 15.43 -17.74
N PRO A 98 -5.30 14.74 -18.77
CA PRO A 98 -6.72 14.41 -18.86
C PRO A 98 -7.20 13.54 -17.67
N GLU A 99 -6.29 12.78 -17.03
CA GLU A 99 -6.59 11.96 -15.86
C GLU A 99 -6.84 12.76 -14.57
N CYS A 100 -6.47 14.04 -14.53
CA CYS A 100 -6.60 14.89 -13.35
C CYS A 100 -8.06 15.05 -12.89
N PHE A 101 -9.00 15.23 -13.82
CA PHE A 101 -10.42 15.40 -13.48
C PHE A 101 -11.03 14.11 -12.89
N PRO A 102 -10.89 12.92 -13.53
CA PRO A 102 -11.26 11.64 -12.93
C PRO A 102 -10.58 11.39 -11.58
N ALA A 103 -9.31 11.78 -11.43
CA ALA A 103 -8.57 11.61 -10.17
C ALA A 103 -9.16 12.47 -9.03
N LEU A 104 -9.49 13.74 -9.31
CA LEU A 104 -10.18 14.60 -8.34
C LEU A 104 -11.53 14.02 -7.88
N PHE A 105 -12.28 13.42 -8.81
CA PHE A 105 -13.53 12.74 -8.48
C PHE A 105 -13.30 11.50 -7.63
N GLY A 106 -12.38 10.63 -8.05
CA GLY A 106 -12.00 9.41 -7.33
C GLY A 106 -11.51 9.70 -5.91
N ARG A 107 -10.69 10.74 -5.73
CA ARG A 107 -10.25 11.22 -4.42
C ARG A 107 -11.41 11.62 -3.52
N SER A 108 -12.36 12.38 -4.05
CA SER A 108 -13.53 12.84 -3.31
C SER A 108 -14.44 11.67 -2.91
N GLU A 109 -14.57 10.68 -3.77
CA GLU A 109 -15.26 9.42 -3.47
C GLU A 109 -14.54 8.56 -2.40
N CYS A 110 -13.19 8.53 -2.41
CA CYS A 110 -12.42 7.89 -1.33
C CYS A 110 -12.72 8.54 0.01
N ARG A 111 -12.67 9.86 0.07
CA ARG A 111 -13.00 10.64 1.27
C ARG A 111 -14.42 10.36 1.76
N ARG A 112 -15.39 10.30 0.85
CA ARG A 112 -16.78 9.96 1.18
C ARG A 112 -16.89 8.55 1.79
N ARG A 113 -16.24 7.54 1.20
CA ARG A 113 -16.23 6.18 1.76
C ARG A 113 -15.53 6.12 3.11
N LEU A 114 -14.49 6.92 3.32
CA LEU A 114 -13.79 7.10 4.60
C LEU A 114 -14.59 7.86 5.66
N ALA A 115 -15.84 8.26 5.37
CA ALA A 115 -16.67 9.12 6.22
C ALA A 115 -16.01 10.48 6.54
N ARG A 116 -15.22 11.00 5.60
CA ARG A 116 -14.71 12.39 5.57
C ARG A 116 -15.65 13.24 4.72
N ASP A 117 -16.90 13.32 5.18
CA ASP A 117 -18.03 13.80 4.37
C ASP A 117 -17.90 15.28 3.95
N GLU A 118 -17.34 16.13 4.83
CA GLU A 118 -17.09 17.56 4.52
C GLU A 118 -16.01 17.75 3.45
N GLU A 119 -14.91 16.99 3.54
CA GLU A 119 -13.82 17.05 2.56
C GLU A 119 -14.26 16.50 1.19
N ALA A 120 -15.08 15.45 1.22
CA ALA A 120 -15.72 14.90 0.03
C ALA A 120 -16.65 15.94 -0.62
N LEU A 121 -17.52 16.58 0.19
CA LEU A 121 -18.41 17.65 -0.28
C LEU A 121 -17.62 18.79 -0.93
N ALA A 122 -16.59 19.31 -0.25
CA ALA A 122 -15.75 20.38 -0.78
C ALA A 122 -15.06 19.97 -2.10
N GLY A 123 -14.61 18.72 -2.19
CA GLY A 123 -14.04 18.14 -3.41
C GLY A 123 -15.04 18.11 -4.58
N PHE A 124 -16.26 17.62 -4.33
CA PHE A 124 -17.31 17.59 -5.36
C PHE A 124 -17.82 18.99 -5.74
N GLU A 125 -17.90 19.94 -4.82
CA GLU A 125 -18.25 21.33 -5.13
C GLU A 125 -17.17 22.02 -5.96
N SER A 126 -15.89 21.71 -5.69
CA SER A 126 -14.78 22.14 -6.53
C SER A 126 -14.91 21.56 -7.94
N LEU A 127 -15.26 20.28 -8.08
CA LEU A 127 -15.46 19.64 -9.38
C LEU A 127 -16.63 20.24 -10.15
N ALA A 128 -17.75 20.53 -9.48
CA ALA A 128 -18.91 21.15 -10.11
C ALA A 128 -18.64 22.56 -10.67
N ARG A 129 -17.57 23.23 -10.21
CA ARG A 129 -17.10 24.52 -10.74
C ARG A 129 -16.06 24.39 -11.87
N ARG A 130 -15.52 23.20 -12.12
CA ARG A 130 -14.54 22.94 -13.18
C ARG A 130 -15.24 22.45 -14.45
N ARG A 131 -14.67 22.76 -15.61
CA ARG A 131 -15.15 22.24 -16.89
C ARG A 131 -14.77 20.75 -17.00
N PRO A 132 -15.71 19.83 -17.27
CA PRO A 132 -15.40 18.43 -17.58
C PRO A 132 -14.58 18.30 -18.88
N PRO A 133 -14.01 17.12 -19.17
CA PRO A 133 -13.43 16.81 -20.48
C PRO A 133 -14.45 17.05 -21.62
N GLU A 134 -13.99 17.55 -22.77
CA GLU A 134 -14.87 18.14 -23.82
C GLU A 134 -15.92 17.16 -24.39
N ASP A 135 -15.69 15.86 -24.32
CA ASP A 135 -16.61 14.81 -24.82
C ASP A 135 -17.32 14.00 -23.70
N GLU A 136 -17.14 14.36 -22.43
CA GLU A 136 -17.69 13.61 -21.29
C GLU A 136 -18.54 14.48 -20.35
N GLU A 137 -19.02 15.64 -20.81
CA GLU A 137 -19.78 16.59 -20.00
C GLU A 137 -21.05 15.97 -19.39
N GLU A 138 -21.81 15.21 -20.18
CA GLU A 138 -23.05 14.57 -19.70
C GLU A 138 -22.76 13.45 -18.68
N TYR A 139 -21.69 12.69 -18.90
CA TYR A 139 -21.26 11.62 -18.00
C TYR A 139 -20.80 12.18 -16.65
N TRP A 140 -19.84 13.12 -16.66
CA TRP A 140 -19.31 13.71 -15.43
C TRP A 140 -20.29 14.65 -14.76
N GLY A 141 -21.07 15.41 -15.52
CA GLY A 141 -22.07 16.34 -15.00
C GLY A 141 -23.09 15.63 -14.11
N ALA A 142 -23.72 14.57 -14.61
CA ALA A 142 -24.68 13.79 -13.85
C ALA A 142 -24.03 13.09 -12.63
N ARG A 143 -22.83 12.53 -12.83
CA ARG A 143 -22.11 11.79 -11.79
C ARG A 143 -21.63 12.66 -10.64
N VAL A 144 -21.17 13.89 -10.92
CA VAL A 144 -20.81 14.89 -9.91
C VAL A 144 -22.04 15.34 -9.13
N GLN A 145 -23.18 15.57 -9.79
CA GLN A 145 -24.43 15.92 -9.09
C GLN A 145 -24.95 14.78 -8.20
N ALA A 146 -24.88 13.53 -8.67
CA ALA A 146 -25.21 12.36 -7.86
C ALA A 146 -24.33 12.27 -6.60
N ALA A 147 -23.01 12.48 -6.76
CA ALA A 147 -22.05 12.43 -5.66
C ALA A 147 -22.24 13.59 -4.67
N LEU A 148 -22.55 14.80 -5.14
CA LEU A 148 -22.94 15.94 -4.30
C LEU A 148 -24.19 15.62 -3.48
N GLY A 149 -25.21 15.06 -4.11
CA GLY A 149 -26.42 14.58 -3.43
C GLY A 149 -26.10 13.57 -2.35
N ASP A 150 -25.27 12.56 -2.65
CA ASP A 150 -24.85 11.54 -1.67
C ASP A 150 -24.07 12.12 -0.49
N ALA A 151 -23.15 13.05 -0.75
CA ALA A 151 -22.37 13.72 0.29
C ALA A 151 -23.28 14.57 1.21
N ARG A 152 -24.14 15.42 0.64
CA ARG A 152 -25.09 16.25 1.39
C ARG A 152 -26.12 15.45 2.16
N ARG A 153 -26.59 14.34 1.59
CA ARG A 153 -27.48 13.39 2.27
C ARG A 153 -26.82 12.76 3.50
N THR A 154 -25.52 12.47 3.40
CA THR A 154 -24.74 11.94 4.53
C THR A 154 -24.56 12.99 5.62
N LEU A 155 -24.53 14.27 5.25
CA LEU A 155 -24.52 15.43 6.15
C LEU A 155 -25.92 15.88 6.59
N GLU A 156 -26.98 15.15 6.21
CA GLU A 156 -28.39 15.44 6.55
C GLU A 156 -28.90 16.81 6.06
N SER A 157 -28.22 17.43 5.09
CA SER A 157 -28.68 18.62 4.37
C SER A 157 -29.71 18.22 3.30
N TRP A 158 -30.87 17.70 3.74
CA TRP A 158 -31.85 17.02 2.87
C TRP A 158 -32.35 17.88 1.71
N ASP A 159 -32.59 19.17 1.92
CA ASP A 159 -33.03 20.10 0.87
C ASP A 159 -31.94 20.34 -0.18
N GLU A 160 -30.68 20.53 0.25
CA GLU A 160 -29.56 20.74 -0.66
C GLU A 160 -29.15 19.46 -1.41
N ALA A 161 -29.32 18.30 -0.76
CA ALA A 161 -29.15 16.99 -1.37
C ALA A 161 -30.21 16.76 -2.46
N LEU A 162 -31.48 17.07 -2.17
CA LEU A 162 -32.57 17.01 -3.12
C LEU A 162 -32.31 17.92 -4.34
N ALA A 163 -31.81 19.14 -4.11
CA ALA A 163 -31.46 20.06 -5.19
C ALA A 163 -30.35 19.52 -6.11
N ALA A 164 -29.30 18.91 -5.53
CA ALA A 164 -28.22 18.30 -6.31
C ALA A 164 -28.72 17.11 -7.14
N TYR A 165 -29.51 16.20 -6.56
CA TYR A 165 -30.08 15.08 -7.30
C TYR A 165 -31.01 15.53 -8.42
N ARG A 166 -31.88 16.54 -8.19
CA ARG A 166 -32.72 17.14 -9.23
C ARG A 166 -31.90 17.69 -10.38
N ALA A 167 -30.87 18.48 -10.08
CA ALA A 167 -29.95 18.97 -11.10
C ALA A 167 -29.32 17.83 -11.91
N GLY A 168 -28.99 16.71 -11.27
CA GLY A 168 -28.42 15.53 -11.93
C GLY A 168 -29.32 14.87 -12.97
N PHE A 169 -30.63 14.74 -12.72
CA PHE A 169 -31.54 14.08 -13.68
C PHE A 169 -32.36 15.03 -14.55
N GLU A 170 -32.45 16.32 -14.20
CA GLU A 170 -33.13 17.35 -15.00
C GLU A 170 -32.20 17.94 -16.07
N ARG A 171 -30.91 18.15 -15.74
CA ARG A 171 -29.92 18.68 -16.70
C ARG A 171 -29.33 17.60 -17.59
N TYR A 172 -29.26 16.37 -17.10
CA TYR A 172 -28.65 15.23 -17.79
C TYR A 172 -29.64 14.05 -17.81
N PRO A 173 -30.80 14.21 -18.48
CA PRO A 173 -31.86 13.21 -18.44
C PRO A 173 -31.46 11.86 -19.04
N ASP A 174 -30.61 11.86 -20.08
CA ASP A 174 -30.21 10.67 -20.83
C ASP A 174 -28.95 9.98 -20.28
N SER A 175 -28.32 10.56 -19.26
CA SER A 175 -27.17 9.98 -18.58
C SER A 175 -27.49 8.67 -17.84
N GLY A 176 -26.54 7.72 -17.84
CA GLY A 176 -26.64 6.48 -17.06
C GLY A 176 -26.75 6.68 -15.53
N GLU A 177 -26.38 7.86 -15.00
CA GLU A 177 -26.52 8.18 -13.57
C GLU A 177 -27.91 8.77 -13.21
N SER A 178 -28.72 9.11 -14.21
CA SER A 178 -30.06 9.70 -14.07
C SER A 178 -31.01 8.84 -13.19
N PRO A 179 -31.00 7.48 -13.27
CA PRO A 179 -31.76 6.62 -12.36
C PRO A 179 -31.34 6.72 -10.88
N ARG A 180 -30.02 6.79 -10.62
CA ARG A 180 -29.47 6.94 -9.26
C ARG A 180 -29.90 8.26 -8.63
N CYS A 181 -29.83 9.35 -9.41
CA CYS A 181 -30.28 10.67 -8.96
C CYS A 181 -31.77 10.68 -8.58
N ARG A 182 -32.65 10.11 -9.42
CA ARG A 182 -34.09 10.02 -9.10
C ARG A 182 -34.36 9.18 -7.86
N TYR A 183 -33.66 8.06 -7.69
CA TYR A 183 -33.77 7.26 -6.47
C TYR A 183 -33.37 8.05 -5.22
N GLY A 184 -32.21 8.72 -5.27
CA GLY A 184 -31.70 9.57 -4.18
C GLY A 184 -32.64 10.74 -3.83
N ALA A 185 -33.24 11.38 -4.83
CA ALA A 185 -34.24 12.44 -4.63
C ALA A 185 -35.48 11.93 -3.87
N GLY A 186 -35.99 10.75 -4.22
CA GLY A 186 -37.12 10.14 -3.49
C GLY A 186 -36.79 9.82 -2.03
N ILE A 187 -35.55 9.37 -1.74
CA ILE A 187 -35.09 9.18 -0.36
C ILE A 187 -35.11 10.52 0.40
N CYS A 188 -34.58 11.60 -0.20
CA CYS A 188 -34.58 12.92 0.45
C CYS A 188 -36.01 13.42 0.72
N LEU A 189 -36.92 13.26 -0.23
CA LEU A 189 -38.34 13.63 -0.08
C LEU A 189 -39.02 12.83 1.04
N ARG A 190 -38.70 11.54 1.19
CA ARG A 190 -39.20 10.72 2.30
C ARG A 190 -38.72 11.25 3.65
N GLU A 191 -37.43 11.54 3.79
CA GLU A 191 -36.88 12.05 5.06
C GLU A 191 -37.41 13.45 5.40
N LEU A 192 -37.75 14.25 4.39
CA LEU A 192 -38.45 15.53 4.54
C LEU A 192 -39.96 15.39 4.84
N GLY A 193 -40.51 14.18 4.87
CA GLY A 193 -41.94 13.92 5.09
C GLY A 193 -42.85 14.22 3.89
N ARG A 194 -42.28 14.48 2.72
CA ARG A 194 -42.98 14.80 1.47
C ARG A 194 -43.32 13.52 0.69
N PHE A 195 -44.13 12.65 1.31
CA PHE A 195 -44.35 11.28 0.83
C PHE A 195 -45.01 11.20 -0.54
N ASP A 196 -45.96 12.09 -0.85
CA ASP A 196 -46.64 12.10 -2.15
C ASP A 196 -45.66 12.41 -3.30
N GLU A 197 -44.73 13.34 -3.08
CA GLU A 197 -43.69 13.67 -4.05
C GLU A 197 -42.67 12.53 -4.20
N ALA A 198 -42.27 11.89 -3.09
CA ALA A 198 -41.40 10.72 -3.14
C ALA A 198 -42.03 9.60 -3.98
N LYS A 199 -43.35 9.40 -3.83
CA LYS A 199 -44.11 8.40 -4.58
C LYS A 199 -44.10 8.69 -6.08
N VAL A 200 -44.29 9.95 -6.47
CA VAL A 200 -44.24 10.37 -7.88
C VAL A 200 -42.86 10.11 -8.47
N VAL A 201 -41.79 10.59 -7.83
CA VAL A 201 -40.41 10.45 -8.33
C VAL A 201 -40.01 8.98 -8.52
N TRP A 202 -40.36 8.11 -7.58
CA TRP A 202 -40.07 6.68 -7.68
C TRP A 202 -40.95 5.95 -8.70
N ALA A 203 -42.21 6.35 -8.86
CA ALA A 203 -43.06 5.82 -9.92
C ALA A 203 -42.52 6.20 -11.30
N ASP A 204 -42.05 7.44 -11.46
CA ASP A 204 -41.44 7.91 -12.70
C ASP A 204 -40.14 7.18 -13.02
N LEU A 205 -39.30 6.93 -12.00
CA LEU A 205 -38.10 6.09 -12.13
C LEU A 205 -38.46 4.69 -12.65
N GLN A 206 -39.48 4.03 -12.09
CA GLN A 206 -39.90 2.70 -12.53
C GLN A 206 -40.42 2.67 -13.96
N ARG A 207 -41.11 3.73 -14.40
CA ARG A 207 -41.57 3.85 -15.79
C ARG A 207 -40.41 4.07 -16.76
N LEU A 208 -39.39 4.82 -16.35
CA LEU A 208 -38.25 5.18 -17.20
C LEU A 208 -37.37 3.97 -17.55
N VAL A 209 -36.94 3.20 -16.55
CA VAL A 209 -35.94 2.12 -16.72
C VAL A 209 -36.51 0.71 -16.55
N GLY A 210 -37.78 0.59 -16.17
CA GLY A 210 -38.44 -0.67 -15.88
C GLY A 210 -38.04 -1.27 -14.52
N PRO A 211 -38.71 -2.37 -14.09
CA PRO A 211 -38.56 -2.94 -12.75
C PRO A 211 -37.27 -3.76 -12.56
N THR A 212 -36.55 -4.07 -13.63
CA THR A 212 -35.28 -4.84 -13.59
C THR A 212 -34.07 -3.98 -13.23
N ASP A 213 -34.18 -2.66 -13.36
CA ASP A 213 -33.12 -1.74 -12.93
C ASP A 213 -32.92 -1.78 -11.40
N PRO A 214 -31.67 -1.83 -10.90
CA PRO A 214 -31.40 -1.92 -9.47
C PRO A 214 -32.02 -0.80 -8.63
N PHE A 215 -32.05 0.44 -9.13
CA PHE A 215 -32.60 1.59 -8.41
C PHE A 215 -34.12 1.59 -8.46
N ALA A 216 -34.73 1.25 -9.61
CA ALA A 216 -36.18 1.12 -9.74
C ALA A 216 -36.77 0.01 -8.87
N ARG A 217 -36.07 -1.13 -8.75
CA ARG A 217 -36.46 -2.21 -7.83
C ARG A 217 -36.39 -1.75 -6.38
N ARG A 218 -35.28 -1.12 -5.98
CA ARG A 218 -35.12 -0.56 -4.62
C ARG A 218 -36.20 0.47 -4.32
N ALA A 219 -36.46 1.40 -5.23
CA ALA A 219 -37.56 2.35 -5.12
C ALA A 219 -38.92 1.67 -4.88
N GLY A 220 -39.16 0.55 -5.57
CA GLY A 220 -40.34 -0.30 -5.38
C GLY A 220 -40.48 -0.86 -3.96
N GLU A 221 -39.38 -1.34 -3.40
CA GLU A 221 -39.30 -1.86 -2.02
C GLU A 221 -39.57 -0.74 -0.99
N GLU A 222 -39.13 0.47 -1.29
CA GLU A 222 -39.29 1.63 -0.39
C GLU A 222 -40.73 2.18 -0.36
N PHE A 223 -41.63 1.82 -1.29
CA PHE A 223 -43.04 2.29 -1.25
C PHE A 223 -43.75 1.88 0.05
N GLY A 224 -43.41 0.71 0.62
CA GLY A 224 -43.95 0.26 1.91
C GLY A 224 -43.44 1.06 3.12
N THR A 225 -42.41 1.88 2.93
CA THR A 225 -41.84 2.76 3.96
C THR A 225 -42.46 4.16 3.97
N LEU A 226 -43.27 4.49 2.96
CA LEU A 226 -44.06 5.74 2.87
C LEU A 226 -45.31 5.68 3.75
N ALA A 227 -45.15 5.21 5.00
CA ALA A 227 -46.20 5.07 6.00
C ALA A 227 -45.79 5.78 7.31
N PRO A 228 -46.75 6.24 8.13
CA PRO A 228 -46.47 6.84 9.43
C PRO A 228 -45.62 5.93 10.32
N VAL A 229 -44.67 6.53 11.04
CA VAL A 229 -43.63 5.86 11.84
C VAL A 229 -44.14 4.73 12.75
N LEU A 230 -45.28 4.93 13.43
CA LEU A 230 -45.84 3.96 14.37
C LEU A 230 -46.38 2.69 13.70
N GLU A 231 -46.81 2.76 12.44
CA GLU A 231 -47.29 1.58 11.71
C GLU A 231 -46.14 0.68 11.27
N ARG A 232 -44.96 1.26 11.01
CA ARG A 232 -43.73 0.52 10.68
C ARG A 232 -43.15 -0.23 11.88
N LEU A 233 -43.27 0.31 13.09
CA LEU A 233 -42.63 -0.25 14.29
C LEU A 233 -43.36 -1.47 14.87
N ARG A 234 -44.70 -1.48 14.89
CA ARG A 234 -45.51 -2.56 15.49
C ARG A 234 -45.16 -3.98 15.01
N PRO A 235 -45.10 -4.27 13.70
CA PRO A 235 -44.81 -5.63 13.25
C PRO A 235 -43.39 -6.09 13.61
N LEU A 236 -42.43 -5.16 13.69
CA LEU A 236 -41.04 -5.45 14.05
C LEU A 236 -40.91 -5.83 15.54
N LEU A 237 -41.65 -5.16 16.42
CA LEU A 237 -41.67 -5.49 17.85
C LEU A 237 -42.24 -6.91 18.08
N ALA A 238 -43.33 -7.27 17.40
CA ALA A 238 -43.90 -8.62 17.48
C ALA A 238 -42.97 -9.70 16.88
N GLU A 239 -42.21 -9.37 15.83
CA GLU A 239 -41.18 -10.26 15.30
C GLU A 239 -40.02 -10.44 16.30
N TYR A 240 -39.56 -9.36 16.92
CA TYR A 240 -38.51 -9.39 17.93
C TYR A 240 -38.87 -10.30 19.11
N GLU A 241 -40.08 -10.19 19.66
CA GLU A 241 -40.54 -11.03 20.77
C GLU A 241 -40.49 -12.52 20.42
N ARG A 242 -41.00 -12.90 19.23
CA ARG A 242 -40.96 -14.29 18.75
C ARG A 242 -39.53 -14.81 18.58
N LYS A 243 -38.63 -13.99 18.03
CA LYS A 243 -37.22 -14.38 17.83
C LYS A 243 -36.46 -14.48 19.15
N ARG A 244 -36.76 -13.60 20.11
CA ARG A 244 -36.20 -13.64 21.46
C ARG A 244 -36.62 -14.92 22.19
N GLU A 245 -37.90 -15.27 22.15
CA GLU A 245 -38.39 -16.51 22.76
C GLU A 245 -37.73 -17.76 22.14
N LYS A 246 -37.49 -17.74 20.83
CA LYS A 246 -36.73 -18.79 20.13
C LYS A 246 -35.27 -18.87 20.63
N LEU A 247 -34.60 -17.73 20.81
CA LEU A 247 -33.24 -17.67 21.35
C LEU A 247 -33.16 -18.23 22.76
N ASP A 248 -34.12 -17.88 23.63
CA ASP A 248 -34.16 -18.33 25.02
C ASP A 248 -34.34 -19.85 25.12
N ARG A 249 -35.08 -20.45 24.19
CA ARG A 249 -35.30 -21.91 24.09
C ARG A 249 -34.22 -22.66 23.32
N ALA A 250 -33.31 -21.97 22.63
CA ALA A 250 -32.37 -22.60 21.71
C ALA A 250 -31.28 -23.41 22.44
N PRO A 251 -30.97 -24.64 21.96
CA PRO A 251 -29.81 -25.41 22.44
C PRO A 251 -28.50 -24.67 22.18
N TYR A 252 -27.45 -24.96 22.97
CA TYR A 252 -26.15 -24.28 22.89
C TYR A 252 -25.56 -24.19 21.46
N LYS A 253 -25.71 -25.26 20.65
CA LYS A 253 -25.21 -25.31 19.26
C LYS A 253 -25.95 -24.37 18.29
N GLU A 254 -27.19 -24.02 18.60
CA GLU A 254 -28.05 -23.18 17.74
C GLU A 254 -28.17 -21.73 18.23
N LYS A 255 -27.71 -21.44 19.46
CA LYS A 255 -27.76 -20.09 20.05
C LYS A 255 -27.11 -19.02 19.19
N VAL A 256 -26.01 -19.33 18.50
CA VAL A 256 -25.33 -18.37 17.61
C VAL A 256 -26.21 -17.97 16.43
N ALA A 257 -26.87 -18.93 15.78
CA ALA A 257 -27.77 -18.66 14.66
C ALA A 257 -29.03 -17.91 15.13
N ALA A 258 -29.64 -18.34 16.24
CA ALA A 258 -30.81 -17.68 16.81
C ALA A 258 -30.50 -16.23 17.23
N ARG A 259 -29.30 -15.97 17.80
CA ARG A 259 -28.85 -14.62 18.13
C ARG A 259 -28.70 -13.73 16.89
N ARG A 260 -28.22 -14.29 15.77
CA ARG A 260 -28.13 -13.57 14.50
C ARG A 260 -29.50 -13.16 13.98
N GLU A 261 -30.51 -14.01 14.12
CA GLU A 261 -31.90 -13.67 13.76
C GLU A 261 -32.42 -12.50 14.62
N VAL A 262 -32.16 -12.51 15.94
CA VAL A 262 -32.53 -11.39 16.82
C VAL A 262 -31.82 -10.10 16.42
N ALA A 263 -30.51 -10.16 16.15
CA ALA A 263 -29.72 -9.01 15.72
C ALA A 263 -30.29 -8.38 14.43
N GLN A 264 -30.71 -9.19 13.45
CA GLN A 264 -31.31 -8.70 12.21
C GLN A 264 -32.61 -7.91 12.44
N VAL A 265 -33.47 -8.38 13.36
CA VAL A 265 -34.71 -7.66 13.70
C VAL A 265 -34.39 -6.37 14.44
N LEU A 266 -33.44 -6.38 15.38
CA LEU A 266 -33.01 -5.18 16.09
C LEU A 266 -32.47 -4.11 15.13
N THR A 267 -31.67 -4.48 14.13
CA THR A 267 -31.21 -3.55 13.09
C THR A 267 -32.38 -2.87 12.38
N ARG A 268 -33.38 -3.65 11.94
CA ARG A 268 -34.58 -3.12 11.29
C ARG A 268 -35.38 -2.19 12.19
N ILE A 269 -35.43 -2.47 13.50
CA ILE A 269 -36.04 -1.58 14.50
C ILE A 269 -35.26 -0.26 14.57
N GLY A 270 -33.93 -0.32 14.64
CA GLY A 270 -33.07 0.87 14.61
C GLY A 270 -33.29 1.73 13.36
N ASP A 271 -33.43 1.10 12.20
CA ASP A 271 -33.64 1.76 10.90
C ASP A 271 -34.99 2.47 10.75
N VAL A 272 -35.91 2.31 11.71
CA VAL A 272 -37.14 3.12 11.77
C VAL A 272 -36.82 4.59 12.12
N ARG A 273 -35.70 4.84 12.84
CA ARG A 273 -35.19 6.18 13.17
C ARG A 273 -36.20 7.10 13.84
N CYS A 274 -36.87 6.58 14.88
CA CYS A 274 -37.83 7.33 15.66
C CYS A 274 -37.56 7.28 17.17
N ARG A 275 -38.17 8.23 17.91
CA ARG A 275 -38.03 8.34 19.36
C ARG A 275 -38.50 7.07 20.08
N GLU A 276 -39.57 6.45 19.60
CA GLU A 276 -40.12 5.22 20.17
C GLU A 276 -39.16 4.03 19.99
N SER A 277 -38.53 3.92 18.82
CA SER A 277 -37.49 2.90 18.56
C SER A 277 -36.27 3.11 19.45
N GLN A 278 -35.80 4.36 19.56
CA GLN A 278 -34.70 4.72 20.44
C GLN A 278 -35.01 4.39 21.91
N ALA A 279 -36.21 4.74 22.40
CA ALA A 279 -36.65 4.46 23.76
C ALA A 279 -36.67 2.94 24.04
N PHE A 280 -37.24 2.16 23.12
CA PHE A 280 -37.27 0.70 23.21
C PHE A 280 -35.87 0.09 23.28
N LEU A 281 -34.97 0.49 22.37
CA LEU A 281 -33.60 -0.05 22.32
C LEU A 281 -32.78 0.36 23.56
N THR A 282 -33.01 1.56 24.09
CA THR A 282 -32.36 2.05 25.32
C THR A 282 -32.78 1.20 26.52
N GLN A 283 -34.08 0.96 26.68
CA GLN A 283 -34.58 0.10 27.75
C GLN A 283 -34.05 -1.32 27.60
N LEU A 284 -34.09 -1.86 26.38
CA LEU A 284 -33.62 -3.21 26.11
C LEU A 284 -32.12 -3.38 26.45
N LEU A 285 -31.28 -2.40 26.15
CA LEU A 285 -29.85 -2.45 26.47
C LEU A 285 -29.60 -2.58 27.98
N ALA A 286 -30.41 -1.92 28.81
CA ALA A 286 -30.30 -1.96 30.26
C ALA A 286 -30.69 -3.34 30.84
N GLU A 287 -31.73 -3.97 30.29
CA GLU A 287 -32.30 -5.23 30.78
C GLU A 287 -31.67 -6.48 30.14
N ALA A 288 -31.04 -6.34 28.96
CA ALA A 288 -30.54 -7.47 28.19
C ALA A 288 -29.36 -8.21 28.86
N PRO A 289 -29.26 -9.54 28.63
CA PRO A 289 -28.13 -10.34 29.08
C PRO A 289 -26.83 -9.89 28.39
N VAL A 290 -25.70 -10.10 29.08
CA VAL A 290 -24.35 -9.66 28.71
C VAL A 290 -23.99 -9.96 27.26
N ASP A 291 -24.37 -11.13 26.78
CA ASP A 291 -24.08 -11.60 25.44
C ASP A 291 -24.90 -10.86 24.37
N LEU A 292 -26.14 -10.45 24.63
CA LEU A 292 -26.97 -9.75 23.65
C LEU A 292 -26.68 -8.25 23.54
N ARG A 293 -26.13 -7.62 24.58
CA ARG A 293 -25.85 -6.16 24.62
C ARG A 293 -25.09 -5.61 23.40
N PRO A 294 -24.02 -6.25 22.90
CA PRO A 294 -23.32 -5.76 21.70
C PRO A 294 -24.21 -5.65 20.45
N GLU A 295 -25.23 -6.51 20.29
CA GLU A 295 -26.11 -6.49 19.12
C GLU A 295 -27.09 -5.31 19.14
N ILE A 296 -27.30 -4.68 20.30
CA ILE A 296 -28.26 -3.58 20.49
C ILE A 296 -27.60 -2.21 20.21
N VAL A 297 -26.28 -2.11 20.40
CA VAL A 297 -25.53 -0.84 20.31
C VAL A 297 -25.68 -0.18 18.94
N LEU A 298 -25.44 -0.91 17.86
CA LEU A 298 -25.52 -0.35 16.49
C LEU A 298 -26.95 0.08 16.11
N PRO A 299 -27.99 -0.74 16.35
CA PRO A 299 -29.39 -0.30 16.20
C PRO A 299 -29.72 0.97 16.99
N LEU A 300 -29.25 1.07 18.24
CA LEU A 300 -29.53 2.21 19.10
C LEU A 300 -28.86 3.49 18.57
N LEU A 301 -27.61 3.37 18.09
CA LEU A 301 -26.91 4.46 17.42
C LEU A 301 -27.60 4.88 16.11
N SER A 302 -28.16 3.93 15.35
CA SER A 302 -28.96 4.23 14.15
C SER A 302 -30.24 5.01 14.48
N ALA A 303 -30.93 4.65 15.58
CA ALA A 303 -32.18 5.29 15.98
C ALA A 303 -32.00 6.64 16.67
N GLY A 304 -30.98 6.78 17.52
CA GLY A 304 -30.81 7.94 18.42
C GLY A 304 -29.63 8.85 18.11
N GLY A 305 -28.79 8.52 17.11
CA GLY A 305 -27.68 9.34 16.66
C GLY A 305 -26.78 9.81 17.81
N ALA A 306 -26.60 11.14 17.92
CA ALA A 306 -25.74 11.77 18.92
C ALA A 306 -26.24 11.61 20.37
N ASP A 307 -27.56 11.63 20.62
CA ASP A 307 -28.12 11.45 21.98
C ASP A 307 -27.88 10.02 22.49
N ALA A 308 -28.05 9.03 21.63
CA ALA A 308 -27.68 7.65 21.94
C ALA A 308 -26.18 7.49 22.18
N ALA A 309 -25.34 8.08 21.32
CA ALA A 309 -23.89 8.04 21.47
C ALA A 309 -23.41 8.66 22.79
N GLN A 310 -24.03 9.78 23.21
CA GLN A 310 -23.75 10.42 24.48
C GLN A 310 -24.01 9.50 25.66
N LYS A 311 -25.22 8.93 25.76
CA LYS A 311 -25.59 8.03 26.86
C LYS A 311 -24.71 6.78 26.93
N LEU A 312 -24.36 6.22 25.77
CA LEU A 312 -23.49 5.05 25.66
C LEU A 312 -22.06 5.34 26.13
N LEU A 313 -21.51 6.50 25.76
CA LEU A 313 -20.15 6.89 26.15
C LEU A 313 -20.06 7.24 27.64
N GLU A 314 -21.04 7.94 28.20
CA GLU A 314 -21.07 8.31 29.62
C GLU A 314 -21.07 7.07 30.55
N SER A 315 -21.67 5.98 30.11
CA SER A 315 -21.76 4.70 30.84
C SER A 315 -20.83 3.60 30.29
N VAL A 316 -19.86 3.95 29.42
CA VAL A 316 -19.08 2.93 28.68
C VAL A 316 -18.36 1.95 29.61
N ARG A 317 -17.86 2.42 30.76
CA ARG A 317 -17.10 1.61 31.73
C ARG A 317 -17.94 0.54 32.42
N ASP A 318 -19.24 0.73 32.49
CA ASP A 318 -20.17 -0.19 33.17
C ASP A 318 -20.53 -1.40 32.28
N TYR A 319 -20.21 -1.32 30.99
CA TYR A 319 -20.49 -2.39 30.05
C TYR A 319 -19.38 -3.45 29.98
N PRO A 320 -19.71 -4.69 29.57
CA PRO A 320 -18.71 -5.72 29.28
C PRO A 320 -17.76 -5.34 28.15
N VAL A 321 -16.56 -5.91 28.13
CA VAL A 321 -15.50 -5.65 27.12
C VAL A 321 -16.00 -5.72 25.67
N ALA A 322 -16.83 -6.71 25.33
CA ALA A 322 -17.38 -6.86 23.99
C ALA A 322 -18.29 -5.68 23.60
N THR A 323 -19.12 -5.21 24.53
CA THR A 323 -20.02 -4.07 24.33
C THR A 323 -19.23 -2.76 24.25
N GLN A 324 -18.23 -2.57 25.12
CA GLN A 324 -17.33 -1.40 25.06
C GLN A 324 -16.69 -1.23 23.69
N ARG A 325 -16.17 -2.33 23.12
CA ARG A 325 -15.62 -2.33 21.76
C ARG A 325 -16.66 -1.92 20.72
N THR A 326 -17.85 -2.51 20.76
CA THR A 326 -18.92 -2.19 19.80
C THR A 326 -19.39 -0.73 19.90
N ILE A 327 -19.35 -0.13 21.10
CA ILE A 327 -19.64 1.30 21.28
C ILE A 327 -18.61 2.14 20.52
N PHE A 328 -17.31 1.96 20.79
CA PHE A 328 -16.26 2.73 20.10
C PHE A 328 -16.24 2.46 18.59
N ASP A 329 -16.36 1.20 18.18
CA ASP A 329 -16.35 0.81 16.77
C ASP A 329 -17.60 1.33 16.03
N GLY A 330 -18.74 1.47 16.72
CA GLY A 330 -20.02 1.85 16.13
C GLY A 330 -20.31 3.35 16.04
N ILE A 331 -19.74 4.18 16.92
CA ILE A 331 -20.00 5.64 16.90
C ILE A 331 -19.32 6.27 15.67
N ALA A 332 -20.15 6.86 14.81
CA ALA A 332 -19.70 7.66 13.67
C ALA A 332 -19.18 9.04 14.14
N ARG A 333 -18.24 9.63 13.39
CA ARG A 333 -17.63 10.94 13.71
C ARG A 333 -18.67 12.03 13.99
N ARG A 334 -19.72 12.12 13.16
CA ARG A 334 -20.81 13.10 13.32
C ARG A 334 -21.69 12.89 14.56
N HIS A 335 -21.77 11.67 15.08
CA HIS A 335 -22.55 11.36 16.29
C HIS A 335 -21.70 11.47 17.55
N ALA A 336 -20.40 11.79 17.43
CA ALA A 336 -19.51 11.88 18.56
C ALA A 336 -19.86 13.11 19.42
N PRO A 337 -20.34 12.93 20.67
CA PRO A 337 -20.61 14.06 21.56
C PRO A 337 -19.33 14.84 21.90
N PRO A 338 -19.42 16.09 22.41
CA PRO A 338 -18.26 16.93 22.72
C PRO A 338 -17.21 16.27 23.64
N ARG A 339 -17.65 15.46 24.62
CA ARG A 339 -16.76 14.76 25.57
C ARG A 339 -16.20 13.41 25.06
N SER A 340 -16.45 13.06 23.80
CA SER A 340 -16.00 11.78 23.21
C SER A 340 -14.50 11.56 23.35
N VAL A 341 -13.71 12.61 23.10
CA VAL A 341 -12.25 12.54 23.14
C VAL A 341 -11.76 12.27 24.55
N GLU A 342 -12.29 12.99 25.55
CA GLU A 342 -11.94 12.81 26.97
C GLU A 342 -12.22 11.38 27.44
N ILE A 343 -13.42 10.87 27.15
CA ILE A 343 -13.85 9.51 27.54
C ILE A 343 -12.98 8.46 26.84
N ALA A 344 -12.78 8.58 25.53
CA ALA A 344 -11.99 7.62 24.76
C ALA A 344 -10.52 7.57 25.23
N THR A 345 -9.94 8.72 25.56
CA THR A 345 -8.57 8.83 26.07
C THR A 345 -8.43 8.15 27.43
N ASP A 346 -9.36 8.42 28.35
CA ASP A 346 -9.37 7.83 29.68
C ASP A 346 -9.58 6.30 29.64
N VAL A 347 -10.38 5.79 28.69
CA VAL A 347 -10.53 4.35 28.45
C VAL A 347 -9.26 3.76 27.84
N ALA A 348 -8.69 4.39 26.81
CA ALA A 348 -7.46 3.93 26.16
C ALA A 348 -6.26 3.85 27.12
N ALA A 349 -6.24 4.65 28.18
CA ALA A 349 -5.20 4.63 29.19
C ALA A 349 -5.34 3.50 30.24
N LYS A 350 -6.57 3.02 30.50
CA LYS A 350 -6.87 2.21 31.70
C LYS A 350 -7.56 0.86 31.42
N ALA A 351 -7.96 0.59 30.18
CA ALA A 351 -8.75 -0.58 29.84
C ALA A 351 -7.93 -1.80 29.40
N GLN A 352 -8.61 -2.92 29.15
CA GLN A 352 -8.00 -4.13 28.57
C GLN A 352 -7.54 -3.89 27.12
N PRO A 353 -6.51 -4.60 26.63
CA PRO A 353 -5.88 -4.32 25.32
C PRO A 353 -6.86 -4.19 24.14
N LEU A 354 -7.86 -5.09 24.06
CA LEU A 354 -8.84 -5.07 22.97
C LEU A 354 -9.74 -3.81 22.98
N VAL A 355 -10.03 -3.26 24.15
CA VAL A 355 -10.81 -2.01 24.27
C VAL A 355 -9.92 -0.81 23.95
N VAL A 356 -8.66 -0.84 24.41
CA VAL A 356 -7.67 0.19 24.12
C VAL A 356 -7.49 0.37 22.61
N GLU A 357 -7.40 -0.71 21.85
CA GLU A 357 -7.32 -0.62 20.39
C GLU A 357 -8.55 0.04 19.75
N SER A 358 -9.77 -0.36 20.14
CA SER A 358 -11.00 0.24 19.61
C SER A 358 -11.10 1.73 19.98
N ALA A 359 -10.70 2.12 21.20
CA ALA A 359 -10.65 3.52 21.61
C ALA A 359 -9.63 4.34 20.81
N ILE A 360 -8.43 3.79 20.56
CA ILE A 360 -7.40 4.42 19.70
C ILE A 360 -7.92 4.57 18.27
N ARG A 361 -8.54 3.53 17.69
CA ARG A 361 -9.15 3.62 16.35
C ARG A 361 -10.24 4.67 16.31
N PHE A 362 -11.09 4.73 17.35
CA PHE A 362 -12.14 5.73 17.45
C PHE A 362 -11.57 7.16 17.46
N LEU A 363 -10.55 7.44 18.29
CA LEU A 363 -9.85 8.73 18.28
C LEU A 363 -9.24 9.04 16.90
N GLY A 364 -8.63 8.04 16.24
CA GLY A 364 -8.12 8.19 14.87
C GLY A 364 -9.20 8.54 13.85
N ARG A 365 -10.39 7.92 13.95
CA ARG A 365 -11.55 8.22 13.09
C ARG A 365 -12.16 9.59 13.36
N LEU A 366 -12.11 10.08 14.61
CA LEU A 366 -12.52 11.45 14.91
C LEU A 366 -11.63 12.44 14.18
N GLY A 367 -10.31 12.21 14.19
CA GLY A 367 -9.35 12.98 13.41
C GLY A 367 -9.27 14.47 13.74
N THR A 368 -9.93 14.93 14.81
CA THR A 368 -9.95 16.32 15.24
C THR A 368 -8.68 16.68 16.00
N ALA A 369 -8.38 17.98 16.11
CA ALA A 369 -7.24 18.46 16.90
C ALA A 369 -7.18 17.91 18.35
N PRO A 370 -8.27 17.88 19.13
CA PRO A 370 -8.26 17.25 20.45
C PRO A 370 -7.98 15.73 20.39
N ALA A 371 -8.55 15.02 19.42
CA ALA A 371 -8.35 13.58 19.28
C ALA A 371 -6.91 13.24 18.89
N ALA A 372 -6.29 14.03 18.01
CA ALA A 372 -4.91 13.87 17.60
C ALA A 372 -3.93 14.15 18.78
N ARG A 373 -4.22 15.16 19.61
CA ARG A 373 -3.45 15.40 20.86
C ARG A 373 -3.58 14.24 21.84
N ALA A 374 -4.80 13.74 22.05
CA ALA A 374 -5.04 12.59 22.90
C ALA A 374 -4.25 11.35 22.43
N LEU A 375 -4.24 11.07 21.13
CA LEU A 375 -3.43 10.00 20.55
C LEU A 375 -1.94 10.16 20.86
N LEU A 376 -1.39 11.36 20.77
CA LEU A 376 0.00 11.63 21.17
C LEU A 376 0.24 11.40 22.66
N GLU A 377 -0.69 11.83 23.52
CA GLU A 377 -0.56 11.67 24.98
C GLU A 377 -0.53 10.20 25.41
N LEU A 378 -1.20 9.32 24.66
CA LEU A 378 -1.19 7.87 24.88
C LEU A 378 0.16 7.22 24.54
N ILE A 379 1.04 7.90 23.81
CA ILE A 379 2.41 7.41 23.56
C ILE A 379 3.24 7.61 24.85
N PRO A 380 3.90 6.56 25.37
CA PRO A 380 4.73 6.65 26.57
C PRO A 380 5.88 7.66 26.44
N SER A 381 6.23 8.34 27.54
CA SER A 381 7.31 9.34 27.58
C SER A 381 8.73 8.74 27.70
N GLY A 382 8.87 7.42 27.90
CA GLY A 382 10.16 6.74 28.10
C GLY A 382 10.93 6.41 26.82
N ARG A 383 12.18 5.94 26.93
CA ARG A 383 12.94 5.35 25.80
C ARG A 383 12.58 3.87 25.64
N ARG A 384 12.65 3.38 24.39
CA ARG A 384 12.26 2.02 23.96
C ARG A 384 12.54 0.94 25.02
N GLY A 385 11.46 0.49 25.67
CA GLY A 385 11.43 -0.69 26.52
C GLY A 385 10.04 -1.30 26.41
N SER A 386 9.95 -2.48 25.79
CA SER A 386 8.73 -3.17 25.36
C SER A 386 8.05 -2.55 24.14
N SER A 387 8.00 -3.29 23.02
CA SER A 387 7.12 -2.98 21.89
C SER A 387 5.67 -3.02 22.38
N ASN A 388 5.10 -1.85 22.65
CA ASN A 388 3.68 -1.75 22.92
C ASN A 388 2.97 -1.68 21.57
N ASP A 389 2.21 -2.71 21.20
CA ASP A 389 1.46 -2.77 19.93
C ASP A 389 0.60 -1.51 19.69
N SER A 390 0.17 -0.86 20.79
CA SER A 390 -0.55 0.41 20.79
C SER A 390 0.23 1.57 20.18
N THR A 391 1.56 1.67 20.34
CA THR A 391 2.35 2.77 19.75
C THR A 391 2.37 2.66 18.22
N GLY A 392 2.50 1.44 17.68
CA GLY A 392 2.41 1.20 16.24
C GLY A 392 1.02 1.52 15.69
N LEU A 393 -0.04 1.21 16.43
CA LEU A 393 -1.41 1.58 16.09
C LEU A 393 -1.63 3.10 16.14
N ILE A 394 -1.13 3.79 17.16
CA ILE A 394 -1.22 5.26 17.27
C ILE A 394 -0.50 5.92 16.10
N SER A 395 0.74 5.51 15.80
CA SER A 395 1.47 6.03 14.65
C SER A 395 0.71 5.80 13.34
N ARG A 396 -0.03 4.68 13.21
CA ARG A 396 -0.94 4.47 12.07
C ARG A 396 -2.08 5.47 12.06
N MET A 397 -2.76 5.68 13.19
CA MET A 397 -3.87 6.63 13.27
C MET A 397 -3.44 8.06 12.95
N LEU A 398 -2.26 8.49 13.42
CA LEU A 398 -1.72 9.83 13.14
C LEU A 398 -1.43 10.06 11.66
N ARG A 399 -1.03 9.02 10.90
CA ARG A 399 -0.86 9.13 9.44
C ARG A 399 -2.18 9.35 8.70
N ARG A 400 -3.32 9.02 9.31
CA ARG A 400 -4.66 9.15 8.71
C ARG A 400 -5.28 10.52 8.97
N LEU A 401 -4.58 11.45 9.61
CA LEU A 401 -5.09 12.79 9.87
C LEU A 401 -5.26 13.55 8.55
N SER A 402 -6.43 14.13 8.35
CA SER A 402 -6.75 14.98 7.20
C SER A 402 -7.03 16.43 7.60
N ASP A 403 -7.41 16.66 8.85
CA ASP A 403 -7.72 17.99 9.40
C ASP A 403 -6.43 18.82 9.57
N PRO A 404 -6.30 19.99 8.91
CA PRO A 404 -5.16 20.89 9.08
C PRO A 404 -4.98 21.34 10.54
N ASP A 405 -6.07 21.52 11.29
CA ASP A 405 -6.00 21.90 12.71
C ASP A 405 -5.45 20.75 13.55
N ALA A 406 -5.76 19.51 13.18
CA ALA A 406 -5.20 18.33 13.82
C ALA A 406 -3.70 18.20 13.55
N TRP A 407 -3.27 18.43 12.31
CA TRP A 407 -1.84 18.49 11.97
C TRP A 407 -1.13 19.60 12.73
N SER A 408 -1.69 20.82 12.73
CA SER A 408 -1.18 21.95 13.51
C SER A 408 -1.04 21.58 14.99
N ALA A 409 -2.07 20.96 15.57
CA ALA A 409 -2.09 20.54 16.96
C ALA A 409 -1.01 19.51 17.31
N ILE A 410 -0.70 18.55 16.44
CA ILE A 410 0.34 17.53 16.70
C ILE A 410 1.75 18.03 16.35
N ILE A 411 1.89 18.94 15.40
CA ILE A 411 3.15 19.62 15.12
C ILE A 411 3.53 20.50 16.31
N ASP A 412 2.61 21.39 16.71
CA ASP A 412 2.84 22.34 17.79
C ASP A 412 2.90 21.65 19.15
N GLY A 413 2.04 20.66 19.40
CA GLY A 413 1.93 19.94 20.69
C GLY A 413 2.81 18.70 20.81
N GLY A 414 3.33 18.18 19.71
CA GLY A 414 4.08 16.94 19.65
C GLY A 414 5.52 17.12 19.19
N LEU A 415 5.76 17.80 18.06
CA LEU A 415 7.11 17.94 17.48
C LEU A 415 7.88 19.16 18.02
N ARG A 416 7.20 20.31 18.12
CA ARG A 416 7.74 21.60 18.57
C ARG A 416 7.92 21.72 20.08
N VAL A 417 7.19 20.93 20.89
CA VAL A 417 7.31 21.02 22.36
C VAL A 417 8.47 20.15 22.86
N PRO A 418 9.53 20.73 23.46
CA PRO A 418 10.67 19.97 23.97
C PRO A 418 10.36 18.88 25.02
N PRO A 419 9.35 19.00 25.92
CA PRO A 419 9.00 17.98 26.91
C PRO A 419 8.22 16.78 26.34
N ALA A 420 7.82 16.77 25.06
CA ALA A 420 6.95 15.72 24.53
C ALA A 420 7.61 14.31 24.54
N GLY A 421 8.91 14.22 24.81
CA GLY A 421 9.65 12.95 24.84
C GLY A 421 9.95 12.45 23.44
N THR A 422 11.12 11.83 23.28
CA THR A 422 11.67 11.41 21.98
C THR A 422 10.69 10.60 21.13
N LEU A 423 9.94 9.67 21.75
CA LEU A 423 9.00 8.80 21.02
C LEU A 423 7.82 9.56 20.40
N ARG A 424 7.26 10.56 21.08
CA ARG A 424 6.15 11.36 20.54
C ARG A 424 6.60 12.20 19.36
N ARG A 425 7.72 12.91 19.54
CA ARG A 425 8.34 13.76 18.51
C ARG A 425 8.66 12.95 17.26
N ARG A 426 9.27 11.78 17.46
CA ARG A 426 9.55 10.81 16.39
C ARG A 426 8.27 10.33 15.69
N ALA A 427 7.23 9.97 16.44
CA ALA A 427 5.98 9.51 15.84
C ALA A 427 5.33 10.59 14.94
N VAL A 428 5.40 11.86 15.33
CA VAL A 428 4.94 12.99 14.50
C VAL A 428 5.81 13.15 13.26
N ALA A 429 7.14 13.12 13.40
CA ALA A 429 8.07 13.19 12.27
C ALA A 429 7.87 12.04 11.26
N GLU A 430 7.65 10.82 11.77
CA GLU A 430 7.31 9.67 10.93
C GLU A 430 5.96 9.89 10.24
N ALA A 431 4.93 10.36 10.96
CA ALA A 431 3.60 10.60 10.39
C ALA A 431 3.62 11.67 9.29
N LEU A 432 4.39 12.75 9.48
CA LEU A 432 4.59 13.78 8.46
C LEU A 432 5.21 13.23 7.18
N GLY A 433 6.08 12.22 7.27
CA GLY A 433 6.65 11.52 6.12
C GLY A 433 5.65 10.73 5.28
N TYR A 434 4.41 10.59 5.74
CA TYR A 434 3.28 10.00 5.01
C TYR A 434 2.14 11.02 4.79
N SER A 435 2.36 12.29 5.13
CA SER A 435 1.35 13.34 5.02
C SER A 435 1.36 14.00 3.64
N TYR A 436 0.21 14.52 3.23
CA TYR A 436 0.08 15.34 2.02
C TYR A 436 0.16 16.85 2.31
N LEU A 437 0.68 17.23 3.48
CA LEU A 437 0.83 18.65 3.81
C LEU A 437 1.84 19.28 2.85
N PRO A 438 1.49 20.36 2.14
CA PRO A 438 2.40 21.02 1.20
C PRO A 438 3.72 21.46 1.85
N ASN A 439 3.68 21.82 3.13
CA ASN A 439 4.84 22.27 3.91
C ASN A 439 5.47 21.15 4.78
N ALA A 440 5.10 19.88 4.59
CA ALA A 440 5.70 18.78 5.36
C ALA A 440 7.22 18.73 5.23
N GLY A 441 7.75 18.92 4.01
CA GLY A 441 9.18 18.96 3.75
C GLY A 441 9.88 20.08 4.53
N GLU A 442 9.32 21.29 4.52
CA GLU A 442 9.84 22.44 5.27
C GLU A 442 9.88 22.18 6.78
N ILE A 443 8.77 21.66 7.34
CA ILE A 443 8.69 21.33 8.77
C ILE A 443 9.71 20.24 9.12
N LEU A 444 9.81 19.18 8.31
CA LEU A 444 10.77 18.11 8.56
C LEU A 444 12.22 18.60 8.44
N ALA A 445 12.50 19.53 7.53
CA ALA A 445 13.81 20.16 7.40
C ALA A 445 14.15 21.03 8.62
N GLU A 446 13.17 21.76 9.18
CA GLU A 446 13.30 22.49 10.45
C GLU A 446 13.77 21.56 11.58
N PHE A 447 13.20 20.35 11.68
CA PHE A 447 13.51 19.38 12.74
C PHE A 447 14.59 18.35 12.38
N ALA A 448 15.07 18.32 11.14
CA ALA A 448 16.21 17.49 10.75
C ALA A 448 17.49 17.92 11.49
N VAL A 449 17.55 19.17 11.98
CA VAL A 449 18.69 19.72 12.74
C VAL A 449 18.51 19.65 14.26
N ASP A 450 17.51 18.91 14.73
CA ASP A 450 17.14 18.84 16.14
C ASP A 450 18.27 18.34 17.06
N LYS A 451 18.25 18.78 18.32
CA LYS A 451 19.22 18.33 19.34
C LYS A 451 19.04 16.85 19.69
N ASP A 452 17.82 16.34 19.62
CA ASP A 452 17.51 14.93 19.77
C ASP A 452 17.77 14.20 18.45
N LEU A 453 18.86 13.45 18.41
CA LEU A 453 19.30 12.75 17.21
C LEU A 453 18.32 11.68 16.73
N GLU A 454 17.49 11.11 17.60
CA GLU A 454 16.46 10.16 17.16
C GLU A 454 15.34 10.85 16.37
N VAL A 455 14.99 12.08 16.76
CA VAL A 455 14.01 12.91 16.04
C VAL A 455 14.60 13.37 14.72
N ALA A 456 15.84 13.87 14.74
CA ALA A 456 16.56 14.30 13.54
C ALA A 456 16.67 13.16 12.51
N VAL A 457 16.99 11.93 12.95
CA VAL A 457 17.02 10.73 12.09
C VAL A 457 15.65 10.49 11.44
N ALA A 458 14.57 10.48 12.23
CA ALA A 458 13.22 10.26 11.71
C ALA A 458 12.82 11.34 10.69
N CYS A 459 13.22 12.60 10.91
CA CYS A 459 13.00 13.67 9.96
C CYS A 459 13.74 13.43 8.63
N VAL A 460 15.03 13.05 8.67
CA VAL A 460 15.81 12.73 7.46
C VAL A 460 15.24 11.54 6.70
N GLU A 461 14.84 10.48 7.41
CA GLU A 461 14.16 9.33 6.79
C GLU A 461 12.85 9.75 6.12
N SER A 462 12.04 10.59 6.80
CA SER A 462 10.78 11.11 6.27
C SER A 462 10.97 12.06 5.07
N LEU A 463 12.02 12.88 5.04
CA LEU A 463 12.36 13.73 3.88
C LEU A 463 12.67 12.87 2.65
N GLY A 464 13.46 11.80 2.83
CA GLY A 464 13.74 10.83 1.76
C GLY A 464 12.46 10.15 1.25
N ARG A 465 11.57 9.76 2.17
CA ARG A 465 10.28 9.15 1.83
C ARG A 465 9.35 10.07 1.04
N LEU A 466 9.27 11.35 1.43
CA LEU A 466 8.52 12.37 0.70
C LEU A 466 9.18 12.77 -0.63
N ARG A 467 10.38 12.27 -0.92
CA ARG A 467 11.21 12.68 -2.07
C ARG A 467 11.38 14.20 -2.15
N ALA A 468 11.58 14.84 -1.00
CA ALA A 468 11.67 16.29 -0.88
C ALA A 468 13.04 16.80 -1.35
N GLN A 469 13.24 16.83 -2.67
CA GLN A 469 14.50 17.18 -3.33
C GLN A 469 15.01 18.56 -2.93
N GLU A 470 14.11 19.51 -2.71
CA GLU A 470 14.43 20.89 -2.34
C GLU A 470 15.17 21.00 -1.00
N TRP A 471 15.11 19.96 -0.16
CA TRP A 471 15.77 19.91 1.15
C TRP A 471 17.01 19.00 1.18
N ILE A 472 17.52 18.58 0.02
CA ILE A 472 18.71 17.73 -0.06
C ILE A 472 19.93 18.35 0.66
N GLY A 473 20.11 19.68 0.58
CA GLY A 473 21.18 20.39 1.27
C GLY A 473 21.13 20.23 2.79
N VAL A 474 19.93 20.15 3.40
CA VAL A 474 19.77 19.92 4.84
C VAL A 474 20.21 18.50 5.21
N ILE A 475 19.84 17.50 4.40
CA ILE A 475 20.27 16.12 4.59
C ILE A 475 21.80 16.03 4.53
N ILE A 476 22.42 16.61 3.50
CA ILE A 476 23.88 16.64 3.33
C ILE A 476 24.54 17.28 4.56
N ALA A 477 24.08 18.46 4.98
CA ALA A 477 24.64 19.17 6.12
C ALA A 477 24.53 18.38 7.43
N GLN A 478 23.40 17.71 7.68
CA GLN A 478 23.22 16.91 8.90
C GLN A 478 24.10 15.67 8.94
N VAL A 479 24.20 14.95 7.82
CA VAL A 479 25.10 13.80 7.72
C VAL A 479 26.55 14.25 7.89
N GLN A 480 26.94 15.39 7.33
CA GLN A 480 28.29 15.96 7.49
C GLN A 480 28.58 16.34 8.94
N LYS A 481 27.62 16.97 9.63
CA LYS A 481 27.76 17.35 11.03
C LYS A 481 27.84 16.14 11.96
N GLN A 482 27.03 15.11 11.69
CA GLN A 482 26.88 13.92 12.54
C GLN A 482 27.59 12.68 11.95
N ARG A 483 28.72 12.86 11.26
CA ARG A 483 29.47 11.77 10.58
C ARG A 483 29.83 10.57 11.46
N ARG A 484 29.89 10.75 12.78
CA ARG A 484 30.21 9.69 13.76
C ARG A 484 28.97 8.97 14.30
N TYR A 485 27.77 9.51 14.08
CA TYR A 485 26.53 8.91 14.56
C TYR A 485 25.92 8.05 13.46
N GLU A 486 26.19 6.74 13.53
CA GLU A 486 25.82 5.76 12.49
C GLU A 486 24.34 5.82 12.06
N PRO A 487 23.34 5.96 12.97
CA PRO A 487 21.94 6.05 12.54
C PRO A 487 21.65 7.24 11.62
N MET A 488 22.26 8.41 11.85
CA MET A 488 22.09 9.57 10.96
C MET A 488 22.79 9.36 9.62
N VAL A 489 24.00 8.80 9.62
CA VAL A 489 24.71 8.50 8.37
C VAL A 489 23.94 7.50 7.51
N ARG A 490 23.39 6.46 8.15
CA ARG A 490 22.53 5.48 7.48
C ARG A 490 21.27 6.13 6.92
N ALA A 491 20.53 6.88 7.74
CA ALA A 491 19.30 7.55 7.33
C ALA A 491 19.53 8.51 6.16
N GLY A 492 20.62 9.28 6.20
CA GLY A 492 20.97 10.19 5.11
C GLY A 492 21.38 9.46 3.84
N ALA A 493 22.20 8.42 3.92
CA ALA A 493 22.56 7.62 2.74
C ALA A 493 21.32 6.93 2.12
N GLU A 494 20.38 6.48 2.95
CA GLU A 494 19.10 5.91 2.50
C GLU A 494 18.23 6.97 1.82
N ALA A 495 18.04 8.13 2.44
CA ALA A 495 17.27 9.24 1.88
C ALA A 495 17.85 9.71 0.53
N LEU A 496 19.17 9.87 0.43
CA LEU A 496 19.86 10.21 -0.83
C LEU A 496 19.66 9.14 -1.91
N GLY A 497 19.49 7.87 -1.51
CA GLY A 497 19.12 6.77 -2.41
C GLY A 497 17.70 6.88 -2.98
N HIS A 498 16.82 7.70 -2.42
CA HIS A 498 15.48 7.99 -2.94
C HIS A 498 15.41 9.29 -3.76
N LEU A 499 16.37 10.20 -3.55
CA LEU A 499 16.49 11.48 -4.23
C LEU A 499 17.37 11.40 -5.49
N ASP A 500 17.56 12.54 -6.17
CA ASP A 500 18.70 12.79 -7.05
C ASP A 500 19.91 13.20 -6.19
N PRO A 501 20.92 12.32 -6.02
CA PRO A 501 22.01 12.55 -5.10
C PRO A 501 23.19 13.31 -5.72
N THR A 502 23.03 13.93 -6.88
CA THR A 502 24.12 14.61 -7.61
C THR A 502 24.84 15.64 -6.73
N GLU A 503 24.11 16.48 -5.99
CA GLU A 503 24.69 17.45 -5.04
C GLU A 503 25.43 16.80 -3.86
N ALA A 504 25.12 15.55 -3.54
CA ALA A 504 25.71 14.80 -2.44
C ALA A 504 26.92 13.95 -2.86
N ALA A 505 27.39 14.04 -4.12
CA ALA A 505 28.45 13.19 -4.66
C ALA A 505 29.70 13.14 -3.77
N GLU A 506 30.24 14.29 -3.37
CA GLU A 506 31.43 14.37 -2.51
C GLU A 506 31.21 13.72 -1.14
N LEU A 507 30.03 13.93 -0.54
CA LEU A 507 29.67 13.31 0.73
C LEU A 507 29.62 11.78 0.57
N LEU A 508 28.96 11.28 -0.47
CA LEU A 508 28.84 9.84 -0.73
C LEU A 508 30.21 9.20 -0.98
N ILE A 509 31.10 9.87 -1.72
CA ILE A 509 32.49 9.45 -1.92
C ILE A 509 33.23 9.30 -0.58
N VAL A 510 33.02 10.21 0.38
CA VAL A 510 33.59 10.09 1.73
C VAL A 510 32.95 8.92 2.49
N LEU A 511 31.64 8.77 2.43
CA LEU A 511 30.90 7.71 3.14
C LEU A 511 31.20 6.30 2.61
N TRP A 512 31.70 6.16 1.38
CA TRP A 512 32.19 4.90 0.82
C TRP A 512 33.23 4.23 1.72
N LYS A 513 34.05 5.01 2.45
CA LYS A 513 35.08 4.48 3.36
C LYS A 513 34.53 4.06 4.73
N SER A 514 33.21 3.99 4.91
CA SER A 514 32.57 3.55 6.15
C SER A 514 32.89 2.08 6.49
N PRO A 515 33.15 1.73 7.76
CA PRO A 515 33.33 0.35 8.18
C PRO A 515 32.02 -0.47 8.06
N SER A 516 30.87 0.20 8.17
CA SER A 516 29.55 -0.43 8.07
C SER A 516 29.22 -0.79 6.63
N PHE A 517 29.13 -2.08 6.32
CA PHE A 517 28.78 -2.54 4.97
C PHE A 517 27.39 -2.03 4.56
N ALA A 518 26.46 -1.88 5.50
CA ALA A 518 25.12 -1.38 5.23
C ALA A 518 25.17 0.06 4.67
N ILE A 519 26.02 0.92 5.24
CA ILE A 519 26.24 2.29 4.72
C ILE A 519 26.87 2.21 3.34
N ARG A 520 27.91 1.38 3.15
CA ARG A 520 28.55 1.20 1.83
C ARG A 520 27.56 0.73 0.76
N THR A 521 26.64 -0.17 1.10
CA THR A 521 25.56 -0.61 0.21
C THR A 521 24.66 0.55 -0.22
N LEU A 522 24.19 1.35 0.73
CA LEU A 522 23.34 2.53 0.43
C LEU A 522 24.09 3.57 -0.41
N VAL A 523 25.36 3.82 -0.08
CA VAL A 523 26.23 4.74 -0.82
C VAL A 523 26.38 4.29 -2.29
N VAL A 524 26.66 3.01 -2.53
CA VAL A 524 26.78 2.48 -3.90
C VAL A 524 25.45 2.57 -4.65
N ARG A 525 24.32 2.31 -3.99
CA ARG A 525 22.98 2.52 -4.59
C ARG A 525 22.77 3.98 -5.01
N ALA A 526 23.16 4.95 -4.18
CA ALA A 526 23.03 6.37 -4.50
C ALA A 526 24.01 6.83 -5.59
N LEU A 527 25.30 6.47 -5.48
CA LEU A 527 26.33 6.79 -6.48
C LEU A 527 25.99 6.20 -7.87
N GLY A 528 25.33 5.04 -7.93
CA GLY A 528 24.84 4.44 -9.17
C GLY A 528 23.76 5.24 -9.91
N LYS A 529 23.27 6.35 -9.34
CA LYS A 529 22.39 7.31 -10.02
C LYS A 529 23.15 8.53 -10.56
N ILE A 530 24.41 8.73 -10.17
CA ILE A 530 25.19 9.91 -10.54
C ILE A 530 26.04 9.56 -11.75
N ASP A 531 25.81 10.26 -12.85
CA ASP A 531 26.64 10.12 -14.05
C ASP A 531 27.91 10.98 -13.92
N SER A 532 28.91 10.44 -13.22
CA SER A 532 30.23 11.07 -13.10
C SER A 532 31.35 10.04 -12.93
N ASP A 533 32.51 10.29 -13.52
CA ASP A 533 33.67 9.39 -13.43
C ASP A 533 34.04 8.97 -12.00
N PRO A 534 34.08 9.87 -10.98
CA PRO A 534 34.41 9.47 -9.62
C PRO A 534 33.37 8.51 -9.01
N ALA A 535 32.08 8.74 -9.28
CA ALA A 535 31.00 7.87 -8.81
C ALA A 535 31.09 6.50 -9.48
N GLN A 536 31.25 6.46 -10.80
CA GLN A 536 31.39 5.23 -11.57
C GLN A 536 32.59 4.40 -11.10
N ARG A 537 33.75 5.03 -10.85
CA ARG A 537 34.94 4.33 -10.32
C ARG A 537 34.67 3.64 -8.99
N ILE A 538 33.97 4.30 -8.06
CA ILE A 538 33.61 3.70 -6.76
C ILE A 538 32.65 2.53 -6.95
N VAL A 539 31.64 2.69 -7.81
CA VAL A 539 30.69 1.63 -8.12
C VAL A 539 31.40 0.39 -8.71
N ILE A 540 32.42 0.59 -9.56
CA ILE A 540 33.27 -0.50 -10.08
C ILE A 540 34.16 -1.08 -8.98
N GLU A 541 34.83 -0.26 -8.15
CA GLU A 541 35.64 -0.71 -7.00
C GLU A 541 34.81 -1.58 -6.04
N ALA A 542 33.54 -1.23 -5.85
CA ALA A 542 32.61 -1.94 -4.98
C ALA A 542 32.32 -3.40 -5.40
N LEU A 543 32.61 -3.78 -6.66
CA LEU A 543 32.56 -5.19 -7.09
C LEU A 543 33.60 -6.05 -6.35
N ALA A 544 34.67 -5.46 -5.81
CA ALA A 544 35.69 -6.17 -5.04
C ALA A 544 35.43 -6.15 -3.51
N ASP A 545 34.36 -5.51 -3.02
CA ASP A 545 34.11 -5.35 -1.58
C ASP A 545 33.98 -6.71 -0.86
N PRO A 546 34.51 -6.87 0.37
CA PRO A 546 34.36 -8.10 1.15
C PRO A 546 32.91 -8.49 1.40
N ALA A 547 32.02 -7.52 1.59
CA ALA A 547 30.59 -7.74 1.80
C ALA A 547 29.88 -7.97 0.47
N TRP A 548 29.25 -9.14 0.34
CA TRP A 548 28.53 -9.52 -0.87
C TRP A 548 27.31 -8.61 -1.16
N GLN A 549 26.72 -7.99 -0.13
CA GLN A 549 25.64 -7.01 -0.28
C GLN A 549 26.11 -5.78 -1.05
N VAL A 550 27.32 -5.29 -0.75
CA VAL A 550 27.93 -4.16 -1.46
C VAL A 550 28.21 -4.54 -2.92
N ARG A 551 28.78 -5.73 -3.16
CA ARG A 551 29.00 -6.26 -4.52
C ARG A 551 27.70 -6.39 -5.31
N ARG A 552 26.62 -6.83 -4.68
CA ARG A 552 25.31 -6.91 -5.33
C ARG A 552 24.74 -5.54 -5.68
N SER A 553 24.85 -4.58 -4.76
CA SER A 553 24.44 -3.20 -5.04
C SER A 553 25.24 -2.60 -6.19
N ALA A 554 26.54 -2.90 -6.26
CA ALA A 554 27.41 -2.50 -7.36
C ALA A 554 26.94 -3.12 -8.68
N LEU A 555 26.69 -4.43 -8.74
CA LEU A 555 26.18 -5.10 -9.95
C LEU A 555 24.87 -4.49 -10.48
N ARG A 556 23.98 -4.03 -9.58
CA ARG A 556 22.74 -3.33 -9.95
C ARG A 556 23.00 -1.92 -10.50
N ALA A 557 23.99 -1.22 -9.95
CA ALA A 557 24.36 0.14 -10.35
C ALA A 557 25.19 0.19 -11.65
N CYS A 558 26.11 -0.76 -11.85
CA CYS A 558 27.06 -0.77 -12.96
C CYS A 558 26.41 -0.85 -14.36
N GLY A 559 25.22 -1.46 -14.48
CA GLY A 559 24.57 -1.69 -15.78
C GLY A 559 24.26 -0.43 -16.58
N ARG A 560 24.36 0.75 -15.96
CA ARG A 560 24.08 2.05 -16.58
C ARG A 560 25.29 2.74 -17.21
N PHE A 561 26.51 2.27 -16.91
CA PHE A 561 27.74 2.97 -17.30
C PHE A 561 28.74 1.97 -17.94
N PRO A 562 28.47 1.53 -19.18
CA PRO A 562 29.33 0.57 -19.86
C PRO A 562 30.72 1.17 -20.10
N SER A 563 31.76 0.49 -19.62
CA SER A 563 33.15 0.93 -19.75
C SER A 563 34.12 -0.25 -19.75
N VAL A 564 35.30 -0.05 -20.35
CA VAL A 564 36.37 -1.07 -20.39
C VAL A 564 36.74 -1.50 -18.98
N ALA A 565 36.84 -0.53 -18.05
CA ALA A 565 37.15 -0.78 -16.65
C ALA A 565 36.09 -1.65 -15.94
N LEU A 566 34.80 -1.49 -16.31
CA LEU A 566 33.74 -2.33 -15.78
C LEU A 566 33.88 -3.78 -16.24
N VAL A 567 34.16 -4.00 -17.53
CA VAL A 567 34.36 -5.36 -18.06
C VAL A 567 35.58 -6.02 -17.41
N ASP A 568 36.71 -5.30 -17.31
CA ASP A 568 37.91 -5.77 -16.58
C ASP A 568 37.55 -6.24 -15.16
N ALA A 569 36.83 -5.40 -14.40
CA ALA A 569 36.44 -5.70 -13.03
C ALA A 569 35.46 -6.88 -12.92
N LEU A 570 34.53 -7.01 -13.86
CA LEU A 570 33.58 -8.12 -13.88
C LEU A 570 34.25 -9.46 -14.19
N ILE A 571 35.25 -9.49 -15.08
CA ILE A 571 36.01 -10.71 -15.39
C ILE A 571 36.79 -11.17 -14.17
N GLU A 572 37.49 -10.26 -13.49
CA GLU A 572 38.19 -10.58 -12.25
C GLU A 572 37.23 -11.01 -11.14
N ARG A 573 36.07 -10.34 -11.06
CA ARG A 573 35.03 -10.74 -10.10
C ARG A 573 34.48 -12.12 -10.40
N LEU A 574 34.24 -12.46 -11.67
CA LEU A 574 33.75 -13.76 -12.11
C LEU A 574 34.70 -14.88 -11.68
N ALA A 575 36.01 -14.66 -11.72
CA ALA A 575 37.02 -15.63 -11.31
C ALA A 575 36.97 -15.95 -9.80
N ALA A 576 36.62 -14.97 -8.97
CA ALA A 576 36.71 -15.07 -7.52
C ALA A 576 35.33 -15.17 -6.82
N GLU A 577 34.21 -14.97 -7.51
CA GLU A 577 32.86 -15.00 -6.93
C GLU A 577 32.31 -16.42 -6.80
N THR A 578 31.46 -16.67 -5.81
CA THR A 578 30.74 -17.94 -5.66
C THR A 578 29.28 -17.73 -5.31
N GLY A 579 28.42 -18.71 -5.61
CA GLY A 579 27.01 -18.67 -5.19
C GLY A 579 26.13 -17.77 -6.06
N ALA A 580 25.24 -16.99 -5.42
CA ALA A 580 24.11 -16.32 -6.09
C ALA A 580 24.51 -15.16 -7.04
N LEU A 581 25.69 -14.57 -6.86
CA LEU A 581 26.14 -13.43 -7.68
C LEU A 581 26.80 -13.88 -8.99
N LEU A 582 27.34 -15.10 -9.05
CA LEU A 582 28.07 -15.60 -10.23
C LEU A 582 27.24 -15.56 -11.53
N PRO A 583 25.97 -16.03 -11.56
CA PRO A 583 25.15 -15.93 -12.77
C PRO A 583 24.80 -14.49 -13.15
N LYS A 584 24.70 -13.58 -12.16
CA LYS A 584 24.42 -12.15 -12.39
C LYS A 584 25.61 -11.47 -13.05
N ILE A 585 26.83 -11.79 -12.64
CA ILE A 585 28.06 -11.29 -13.26
C ILE A 585 28.18 -11.77 -14.70
N ALA A 586 27.99 -13.07 -14.94
CA ALA A 586 28.02 -13.62 -16.30
C ALA A 586 26.97 -12.97 -17.19
N LYS A 587 25.73 -12.82 -16.70
CA LYS A 587 24.66 -12.12 -17.44
C LYS A 587 25.05 -10.69 -17.78
N LEU A 588 25.61 -9.94 -16.83
CA LEU A 588 26.03 -8.56 -17.07
C LEU A 588 27.16 -8.47 -18.10
N LEU A 589 28.14 -9.38 -18.05
CA LEU A 589 29.18 -9.48 -19.08
C LEU A 589 28.57 -9.73 -20.47
N ILE A 590 27.62 -10.66 -20.58
CA ILE A 590 26.90 -10.95 -21.83
C ILE A 590 26.17 -9.70 -22.32
N THR A 591 25.46 -8.99 -21.43
CA THR A 591 24.74 -7.76 -21.80
C THR A 591 25.70 -6.66 -22.27
N LEU A 592 26.89 -6.55 -21.67
CA LEU A 592 27.87 -5.51 -22.02
C LEU A 592 28.66 -5.83 -23.30
N THR A 593 28.98 -7.10 -23.56
CA THR A 593 29.84 -7.49 -24.68
C THR A 593 29.07 -8.12 -25.85
N GLY A 594 27.82 -8.54 -25.65
CA GLY A 594 27.03 -9.27 -26.62
C GLY A 594 27.47 -10.74 -26.83
N VAL A 595 28.44 -11.23 -26.06
CA VAL A 595 29.01 -12.58 -26.21
C VAL A 595 28.68 -13.46 -25.01
N ASP A 596 28.23 -14.69 -25.26
CA ASP A 596 27.98 -15.68 -24.21
C ASP A 596 29.11 -16.71 -24.09
N LEU A 597 29.99 -16.49 -23.10
CA LEU A 597 31.04 -17.43 -22.69
C LEU A 597 30.70 -18.14 -21.36
N GLY A 598 29.49 -17.94 -20.85
CA GLY A 598 29.04 -18.46 -19.57
C GLY A 598 29.90 -18.01 -18.38
N PRO A 599 29.87 -18.72 -17.23
CA PRO A 599 30.64 -18.36 -16.04
C PRO A 599 32.10 -18.86 -16.11
N ASN A 600 32.76 -18.78 -17.27
CA ASN A 600 34.14 -19.23 -17.46
C ASN A 600 35.11 -18.04 -17.53
N ALA A 601 35.71 -17.70 -16.39
CA ALA A 601 36.64 -16.57 -16.31
C ALA A 601 37.87 -16.69 -17.25
N VAL A 602 38.33 -17.90 -17.56
CA VAL A 602 39.47 -18.09 -18.49
C VAL A 602 39.06 -17.70 -19.90
N ALA A 603 37.93 -18.21 -20.38
CA ALA A 603 37.40 -17.87 -21.70
C ALA A 603 37.12 -16.36 -21.82
N TRP A 604 36.57 -15.75 -20.77
CA TRP A 604 36.38 -14.30 -20.74
C TRP A 604 37.68 -13.51 -20.81
N ARG A 605 38.75 -13.94 -20.12
CA ARG A 605 40.06 -13.28 -20.21
C ARG A 605 40.69 -13.41 -21.60
N GLU A 606 40.59 -14.58 -22.22
CA GLU A 606 41.12 -14.82 -23.57
C GLU A 606 40.40 -13.96 -24.61
N TYR A 607 39.07 -13.94 -24.56
CA TYR A 607 38.24 -13.08 -25.42
C TYR A 607 38.57 -11.59 -25.21
N TRP A 608 38.58 -11.16 -23.95
CA TRP A 608 38.78 -9.75 -23.62
C TRP A 608 40.20 -9.28 -23.94
N ALA A 609 41.22 -10.13 -23.85
CA ALA A 609 42.59 -9.77 -24.24
C ALA A 609 42.71 -9.33 -25.71
N VAL A 610 41.82 -9.80 -26.58
CA VAL A 610 41.78 -9.42 -28.01
C VAL A 610 40.90 -8.20 -28.23
N GLU A 611 39.69 -8.18 -27.65
CA GLU A 611 38.68 -7.17 -27.93
C GLU A 611 38.88 -5.86 -27.14
N ARG A 612 39.58 -5.89 -26.01
CA ARG A 612 39.67 -4.77 -25.06
C ARG A 612 40.10 -3.42 -25.66
N GLU A 613 41.03 -3.41 -26.62
CA GLU A 613 41.53 -2.18 -27.24
C GLU A 613 40.58 -1.61 -28.31
N HIS A 614 39.69 -2.44 -28.85
CA HIS A 614 38.78 -2.11 -29.95
C HIS A 614 37.32 -2.04 -29.51
N TRP A 615 37.03 -2.43 -28.27
CA TRP A 615 35.68 -2.45 -27.72
C TRP A 615 35.17 -1.03 -27.46
N ASP A 616 34.11 -0.65 -28.19
CA ASP A 616 33.35 0.58 -27.97
C ASP A 616 31.97 0.24 -27.39
N PRO A 617 31.65 0.71 -26.16
CA PRO A 617 30.36 0.46 -25.52
C PRO A 617 29.14 0.96 -26.31
N ARG A 618 29.30 1.93 -27.23
CA ARG A 618 28.18 2.48 -28.02
C ARG A 618 27.69 1.53 -29.11
N THR A 619 28.57 0.69 -29.66
CA THR A 619 28.29 -0.17 -30.82
C THR A 619 27.35 -1.35 -30.54
N ILE A 620 27.12 -1.71 -29.28
CA ILE A 620 26.22 -2.81 -28.87
C ILE A 620 24.84 -2.27 -28.48
N ALA A 621 24.76 -1.06 -27.93
CA ALA A 621 23.50 -0.42 -27.55
C ALA A 621 22.58 -0.13 -28.76
N GLU A 622 23.13 -0.08 -29.97
CA GLU A 622 22.42 0.18 -31.22
C GLU A 622 21.94 -1.11 -31.95
N LYS A 623 22.24 -2.31 -31.42
CA LYS A 623 21.74 -3.57 -32.01
C LYS A 623 20.35 -3.90 -31.43
N PRO A 624 19.30 -4.04 -32.27
CA PRO A 624 17.98 -4.46 -31.78
C PRO A 624 18.04 -5.81 -31.07
N GLU A 625 17.22 -5.98 -30.02
CA GLU A 625 17.17 -7.15 -29.12
C GLU A 625 16.78 -8.48 -29.80
N ASP A 626 16.64 -8.54 -31.12
CA ASP A 626 16.20 -9.73 -31.87
C ASP A 626 17.32 -10.73 -32.21
N SER A 627 18.50 -10.62 -31.60
CA SER A 627 19.50 -11.69 -31.66
C SER A 627 19.55 -12.47 -30.35
N ALA A 628 18.47 -13.21 -30.08
CA ALA A 628 18.53 -14.47 -29.34
C ALA A 628 19.37 -15.49 -30.14
N SER A 629 20.66 -15.18 -30.33
CA SER A 629 21.62 -16.04 -30.99
C SER A 629 21.96 -17.19 -30.04
N HIS A 630 21.53 -18.37 -30.45
CA HIS A 630 21.92 -19.70 -30.00
C HIS A 630 22.69 -19.75 -28.68
N THR A 631 21.93 -20.01 -27.61
CA THR A 631 22.43 -20.53 -26.34
C THR A 631 23.47 -21.63 -26.60
N PHE A 632 24.75 -21.32 -26.39
CA PHE A 632 25.70 -22.33 -25.96
C PHE A 632 25.31 -22.70 -24.52
N ARG A 633 24.25 -23.52 -24.42
CA ARG A 633 24.18 -24.53 -23.38
C ARG A 633 25.41 -25.41 -23.60
N LYS A 634 26.53 -25.05 -22.97
CA LYS A 634 27.28 -26.10 -22.29
C LYS A 634 26.29 -26.62 -21.25
N LYS A 635 25.46 -27.58 -21.66
CA LYS A 635 24.80 -28.49 -20.72
C LYS A 635 25.98 -28.96 -19.86
N ALA A 636 26.05 -28.46 -18.63
CA ALA A 636 26.64 -29.24 -17.58
C ALA A 636 26.04 -30.63 -17.77
N ASP A 637 26.93 -31.59 -18.03
CA ASP A 637 26.63 -32.98 -18.39
C ASP A 637 25.30 -33.41 -17.73
N ALA A 638 24.22 -33.45 -18.51
CA ALA A 638 22.86 -33.68 -17.99
C ALA A 638 22.73 -35.09 -17.37
N SER A 639 23.75 -35.92 -17.55
CA SER A 639 23.88 -37.23 -16.93
C SER A 639 24.52 -37.19 -15.53
N LYS A 640 24.98 -36.03 -15.03
CA LYS A 640 25.80 -35.95 -13.80
C LYS A 640 25.44 -34.90 -12.74
N ALA A 641 24.38 -34.11 -12.88
CA ALA A 641 23.92 -33.25 -11.77
C ALA A 641 22.41 -32.98 -11.79
N GLU A 642 21.65 -33.64 -10.90
CA GLU A 642 20.35 -33.14 -10.46
C GLU A 642 20.58 -31.83 -9.67
N SER A 643 20.48 -30.67 -10.32
CA SER A 643 20.46 -29.40 -9.60
C SER A 643 19.22 -29.35 -8.69
N PRO A 644 19.35 -29.00 -7.39
CA PRO A 644 18.19 -28.86 -6.51
C PRO A 644 17.28 -27.75 -7.03
N THR A 645 16.00 -28.05 -7.18
CA THR A 645 14.95 -27.08 -7.53
C THR A 645 13.91 -27.03 -6.42
N TYR A 646 13.21 -25.91 -6.32
CA TYR A 646 12.01 -25.76 -5.51
C TYR A 646 10.91 -25.18 -6.39
N PHE A 647 9.86 -25.96 -6.67
CA PHE A 647 8.81 -25.62 -7.64
C PHE A 647 9.37 -25.16 -9.00
N GLY A 648 10.43 -25.82 -9.49
CA GLY A 648 11.05 -25.51 -10.79
C GLY A 648 12.04 -24.33 -10.78
N VAL A 649 12.16 -23.56 -9.69
CA VAL A 649 13.25 -22.59 -9.54
C VAL A 649 14.50 -23.30 -9.06
N GLU A 650 15.61 -23.16 -9.80
CA GLU A 650 16.90 -23.70 -9.38
C GLU A 650 17.44 -23.00 -8.13
N ILE A 651 17.86 -23.79 -7.13
CA ILE A 651 18.51 -23.32 -5.91
C ILE A 651 20.01 -23.19 -6.18
N ILE A 652 20.42 -22.04 -6.73
CA ILE A 652 21.83 -21.74 -7.05
C ILE A 652 22.64 -21.40 -5.79
N SER A 653 22.00 -20.70 -4.85
CA SER A 653 22.66 -20.19 -3.64
C SER A 653 23.03 -21.29 -2.64
N ARG A 654 24.08 -21.01 -1.85
CA ARG A 654 24.48 -21.80 -0.68
C ARG A 654 24.03 -21.20 0.66
N ARG A 655 23.27 -20.10 0.67
CA ARG A 655 22.77 -19.39 1.87
C ARG A 655 21.29 -19.05 1.69
N VAL A 656 20.44 -20.04 1.94
CA VAL A 656 19.04 -20.03 1.50
C VAL A 656 18.09 -20.09 2.69
N ALA A 657 17.07 -19.24 2.72
CA ALA A 657 15.93 -19.40 3.60
C ALA A 657 14.68 -19.78 2.81
N ILE A 658 13.98 -20.81 3.26
CA ILE A 658 12.70 -21.22 2.67
C ILE A 658 11.62 -20.86 3.69
N ILE A 659 10.74 -19.93 3.32
CA ILE A 659 9.64 -19.44 4.12
C ILE A 659 8.36 -20.07 3.57
N VAL A 660 7.65 -20.81 4.41
CA VAL A 660 6.49 -21.63 4.00
C VAL A 660 5.25 -21.20 4.76
N ASP A 661 4.22 -20.79 4.01
CA ASP A 661 2.90 -20.54 4.57
C ASP A 661 2.27 -21.84 5.08
N VAL A 662 1.75 -21.78 6.30
CA VAL A 662 0.91 -22.83 6.90
C VAL A 662 -0.40 -22.24 7.42
N SER A 663 -0.88 -21.16 6.83
CA SER A 663 -2.17 -20.52 7.12
C SER A 663 -3.34 -21.46 6.86
N GLY A 664 -4.53 -21.08 7.32
CA GLY A 664 -5.74 -21.88 7.12
C GLY A 664 -6.09 -22.13 5.64
N SER A 665 -5.73 -21.22 4.72
CA SER A 665 -6.00 -21.39 3.28
C SER A 665 -5.21 -22.56 2.68
N MET A 666 -4.04 -22.88 3.24
CA MET A 666 -3.20 -23.99 2.79
C MET A 666 -3.84 -25.38 2.98
N SER A 667 -4.94 -25.52 3.73
CA SER A 667 -5.71 -26.77 3.76
C SER A 667 -6.60 -26.98 2.53
N GLY A 668 -6.72 -25.97 1.67
CA GLY A 668 -7.51 -26.05 0.45
C GLY A 668 -6.98 -27.09 -0.54
N PRO A 669 -7.84 -27.61 -1.43
CA PRO A 669 -7.43 -28.54 -2.47
C PRO A 669 -6.60 -27.83 -3.56
N VAL A 670 -5.69 -28.58 -4.19
CA VAL A 670 -4.95 -28.18 -5.39
C VAL A 670 -4.85 -29.36 -6.34
N THR A 671 -5.04 -29.09 -7.62
CA THR A 671 -4.91 -30.08 -8.68
C THR A 671 -3.49 -30.02 -9.24
N VAL A 672 -2.80 -31.14 -9.27
CA VAL A 672 -1.44 -31.25 -9.82
C VAL A 672 -1.49 -32.21 -11.02
N GLU A 673 -0.94 -31.76 -12.14
CA GLU A 673 -0.83 -32.58 -13.35
C GLU A 673 0.33 -33.59 -13.21
N ARG A 674 0.12 -34.84 -13.62
CA ARG A 674 1.17 -35.87 -13.64
C ARG A 674 2.00 -35.79 -14.92
N GLU A 675 3.31 -35.98 -14.77
CA GLU A 675 4.19 -36.33 -15.90
C GLU A 675 3.75 -37.70 -16.46
N GLY A 676 3.10 -37.70 -17.63
CA GLY A 676 2.52 -38.89 -18.27
C GLY A 676 1.00 -38.84 -18.51
N GLY A 677 0.33 -37.76 -18.07
CA GLY A 677 -1.11 -37.55 -18.26
C GLY A 677 -1.97 -37.98 -17.06
N GLY A 678 -2.93 -37.13 -16.70
CA GLY A 678 -3.82 -37.28 -15.53
C GLY A 678 -3.61 -36.18 -14.49
N SER A 679 -4.57 -36.01 -13.57
CA SER A 679 -4.51 -35.02 -12.49
C SER A 679 -4.82 -35.66 -11.14
N ASP A 680 -3.97 -35.39 -10.15
CA ASP A 680 -4.19 -35.80 -8.75
C ASP A 680 -4.67 -34.59 -7.94
N GLN A 681 -5.70 -34.79 -7.11
CA GLN A 681 -6.10 -33.81 -6.09
C GLN A 681 -5.36 -34.09 -4.79
N THR A 682 -4.65 -33.07 -4.29
CA THR A 682 -4.04 -33.06 -2.96
C THR A 682 -4.40 -31.75 -2.25
N THR A 683 -3.93 -31.55 -1.02
CA THR A 683 -4.03 -30.24 -0.36
C THR A 683 -2.79 -29.41 -0.65
N LYS A 684 -2.92 -28.08 -0.67
CA LYS A 684 -1.79 -27.17 -0.91
C LYS A 684 -0.65 -27.39 0.10
N ILE A 685 -0.99 -27.65 1.36
CA ILE A 685 0.00 -27.92 2.41
C ILE A 685 0.77 -29.23 2.16
N GLU A 686 0.11 -30.29 1.71
CA GLU A 686 0.79 -31.56 1.41
C GLU A 686 1.68 -31.45 0.17
N LEU A 687 1.26 -30.68 -0.85
CA LEU A 687 2.12 -30.33 -1.99
C LEU A 687 3.35 -29.50 -1.54
N ALA A 688 3.14 -28.48 -0.71
CA ALA A 688 4.23 -27.67 -0.18
C ALA A 688 5.24 -28.51 0.63
N LYS A 689 4.75 -29.50 1.39
CA LYS A 689 5.60 -30.45 2.13
C LYS A 689 6.41 -31.35 1.21
N SER A 690 5.79 -31.97 0.20
CA SER A 690 6.48 -32.90 -0.69
C SER A 690 7.61 -32.21 -1.44
N GLU A 691 7.33 -31.02 -2.00
CA GLU A 691 8.31 -30.19 -2.70
C GLU A 691 9.41 -29.68 -1.76
N LEU A 692 9.07 -29.26 -0.54
CA LEU A 692 10.06 -28.81 0.44
C LEU A 692 10.99 -29.95 0.84
N ILE A 693 10.47 -31.14 1.09
CA ILE A 693 11.27 -32.32 1.43
C ILE A 693 12.21 -32.68 0.28
N GLY A 694 11.70 -32.71 -0.95
CA GLY A 694 12.50 -32.97 -2.15
C GLY A 694 13.64 -31.96 -2.33
N ALA A 695 13.32 -30.67 -2.18
CA ALA A 695 14.30 -29.59 -2.29
C ALA A 695 15.40 -29.71 -1.22
N ILE A 696 15.05 -29.93 0.06
CA ILE A 696 16.01 -30.05 1.17
C ILE A 696 16.94 -31.24 0.97
N GLN A 697 16.42 -32.39 0.52
CA GLN A 697 17.23 -33.60 0.31
C GLN A 697 18.27 -33.43 -0.81
N LYS A 698 17.95 -32.64 -1.83
CA LYS A 698 18.83 -32.38 -2.98
C LYS A 698 19.79 -31.20 -2.77
N LEU A 699 19.73 -30.50 -1.63
CA LEU A 699 20.62 -29.38 -1.35
C LEU A 699 22.09 -29.80 -1.44
N ARG A 700 22.89 -28.94 -2.10
CA ARG A 700 24.32 -29.17 -2.32
C ARG A 700 25.07 -29.22 -0.98
N LYS A 701 26.12 -30.06 -0.92
CA LYS A 701 27.01 -30.11 0.25
C LYS A 701 27.60 -28.73 0.55
N GLY A 702 27.65 -28.36 1.83
CA GLY A 702 28.16 -27.06 2.28
C GLY A 702 27.15 -25.90 2.25
N THR A 703 25.91 -26.14 1.78
CA THR A 703 24.82 -25.16 1.89
C THR A 703 24.47 -24.89 3.35
N HIS A 704 24.27 -23.61 3.67
CA HIS A 704 23.68 -23.13 4.91
C HIS A 704 22.23 -22.76 4.61
N PHE A 705 21.30 -23.32 5.37
CA PHE A 705 19.88 -23.14 5.09
C PHE A 705 19.06 -22.96 6.37
N ASN A 706 17.89 -22.36 6.24
CA ASN A 706 16.89 -22.30 7.29
C ASN A 706 15.49 -22.50 6.70
N VAL A 707 14.59 -23.07 7.48
CA VAL A 707 13.18 -23.22 7.14
C VAL A 707 12.37 -22.44 8.16
N VAL A 708 11.54 -21.53 7.66
CA VAL A 708 10.62 -20.70 8.46
C VAL A 708 9.21 -21.08 8.04
N ARG A 709 8.33 -21.31 9.02
CA ARG A 709 6.90 -21.40 8.76
C ARG A 709 6.19 -20.17 9.30
N PHE A 710 5.10 -19.77 8.68
CA PHE A 710 4.24 -18.75 9.25
C PHE A 710 2.76 -19.10 9.15
N ASN A 711 2.02 -18.57 10.10
CA ASN A 711 0.56 -18.45 10.10
C ASN A 711 0.19 -17.09 10.71
N GLY A 712 -0.66 -17.04 11.75
CA GLY A 712 -0.85 -15.82 12.55
C GLY A 712 0.41 -15.35 13.28
N THR A 713 1.38 -16.25 13.46
CA THR A 713 2.73 -16.01 14.00
C THR A 713 3.75 -16.72 13.12
N PHE A 714 5.05 -16.51 13.32
CA PHE A 714 6.07 -17.30 12.62
C PHE A 714 6.92 -18.14 13.57
N ALA A 715 7.45 -19.25 13.07
CA ALA A 715 8.39 -20.10 13.78
C ALA A 715 9.49 -20.57 12.84
N SER A 716 10.72 -20.63 13.33
CA SER A 716 11.88 -21.05 12.54
C SER A 716 12.56 -22.28 13.13
N MET A 717 13.12 -23.13 12.26
CA MET A 717 13.93 -24.28 12.67
C MET A 717 15.17 -23.86 13.46
N GLY A 718 15.72 -22.67 13.20
CA GLY A 718 16.90 -22.11 13.86
C GLY A 718 16.84 -20.58 13.97
N LYS A 719 17.66 -20.01 14.85
CA LYS A 719 17.78 -18.55 14.98
C LYS A 719 18.51 -17.89 13.79
N SER A 720 19.29 -18.66 13.04
CA SER A 720 20.07 -18.25 11.86
C SER A 720 20.22 -19.41 10.88
N LEU A 721 20.99 -19.23 9.80
CA LEU A 721 21.26 -20.31 8.84
C LEU A 721 22.05 -21.45 9.49
N ILE A 722 21.67 -22.69 9.20
CA ILE A 722 22.31 -23.90 9.72
C ILE A 722 23.04 -24.61 8.59
N LYS A 723 24.32 -24.96 8.81
CA LYS A 723 25.09 -25.75 7.84
C LYS A 723 24.46 -27.12 7.61
N LEU A 724 24.35 -27.53 6.36
CA LEU A 724 23.86 -28.84 5.96
C LEU A 724 24.78 -29.95 6.48
N SER A 725 24.20 -30.86 7.25
CA SER A 725 24.82 -32.04 7.86
C SER A 725 23.75 -33.13 8.03
N PRO A 726 24.11 -34.40 8.26
CA PRO A 726 23.11 -35.44 8.49
C PRO A 726 22.14 -35.11 9.65
N LYS A 727 22.64 -34.46 10.71
CA LYS A 727 21.82 -34.04 11.86
C LYS A 727 20.86 -32.91 11.52
N SER A 728 21.34 -31.87 10.84
CA SER A 728 20.49 -30.73 10.43
C SER A 728 19.50 -31.12 9.33
N LEU A 729 19.87 -32.03 8.42
CA LEU A 729 18.97 -32.62 7.44
C LEU A 729 17.83 -33.38 8.13
N LYS A 730 18.15 -34.25 9.10
CA LYS A 730 17.12 -34.97 9.88
C LYS A 730 16.17 -34.00 10.57
N LYS A 731 16.70 -32.97 11.24
CA LYS A 731 15.90 -31.93 11.90
C LYS A 731 15.00 -31.17 10.92
N ALA A 732 15.51 -30.84 9.74
CA ALA A 732 14.73 -30.14 8.72
C ALA A 732 13.61 -31.00 8.14
N LEU A 733 13.85 -32.30 7.94
CA LEU A 733 12.83 -33.25 7.50
C LEU A 733 11.75 -33.45 8.57
N GLU A 734 12.10 -33.51 9.85
CA GLU A 734 11.14 -33.55 10.96
C GLU A 734 10.30 -32.26 11.01
N PHE A 735 10.92 -31.10 10.85
CA PHE A 735 10.24 -29.80 10.80
C PHE A 735 9.26 -29.72 9.62
N ALA A 736 9.70 -30.13 8.42
CA ALA A 736 8.88 -30.14 7.20
C ALA A 736 7.68 -31.10 7.31
N ARG A 737 7.88 -32.32 7.84
CA ARG A 737 6.80 -33.28 8.05
C ARG A 737 5.77 -32.80 9.08
N GLY A 738 6.21 -32.04 10.08
CA GLY A 738 5.38 -31.48 11.14
C GLY A 738 4.57 -30.23 10.76
N LEU A 739 4.66 -29.74 9.52
CA LEU A 739 3.87 -28.59 9.08
C LEU A 739 2.37 -28.92 9.08
N SER A 740 1.54 -28.00 9.53
CA SER A 740 0.07 -28.18 9.58
C SER A 740 -0.62 -26.85 9.33
N ALA A 741 -1.63 -26.86 8.47
CA ALA A 741 -2.39 -25.65 8.12
C ALA A 741 -3.25 -25.14 9.30
N GLY A 742 -3.27 -23.82 9.51
CA GLY A 742 -4.14 -23.15 10.48
C GLY A 742 -3.60 -21.78 10.91
N GLY A 743 -4.50 -20.86 11.27
CA GLY A 743 -4.18 -19.48 11.67
C GLY A 743 -4.21 -18.48 10.49
N GLY A 744 -3.78 -17.24 10.75
CA GLY A 744 -3.68 -16.16 9.75
C GLY A 744 -2.45 -16.28 8.83
N THR A 745 -2.11 -15.20 8.12
CA THR A 745 -1.06 -15.17 7.08
C THR A 745 -0.08 -14.03 7.37
N ASN A 746 1.04 -14.33 8.04
CA ASN A 746 2.05 -13.37 8.49
C ASN A 746 3.32 -13.36 7.61
N ILE A 747 3.20 -12.70 6.45
CA ILE A 747 4.29 -12.58 5.46
C ILE A 747 5.36 -11.59 5.92
N TYR A 748 4.96 -10.44 6.49
CA TYR A 748 5.93 -9.39 6.84
C TYR A 748 6.90 -9.83 7.93
N ASP A 749 6.42 -10.29 9.08
CA ASP A 749 7.30 -10.56 10.23
C ASP A 749 8.27 -11.71 9.91
N SER A 750 7.82 -12.68 9.09
CA SER A 750 8.66 -13.79 8.64
C SER A 750 9.76 -13.35 7.67
N LEU A 751 9.46 -12.45 6.72
CA LEU A 751 10.47 -11.83 5.86
C LEU A 751 11.40 -10.90 6.64
N GLU A 752 10.86 -10.05 7.53
CA GLU A 752 11.64 -9.14 8.38
C GLU A 752 12.67 -9.93 9.20
N PHE A 753 12.25 -11.03 9.84
CA PHE A 753 13.13 -11.92 10.58
C PHE A 753 14.29 -12.46 9.71
N VAL A 754 13.99 -12.89 8.48
CA VAL A 754 15.00 -13.47 7.59
C VAL A 754 15.95 -12.41 7.03
N LEU A 755 15.44 -11.24 6.63
CA LEU A 755 16.25 -10.15 6.10
C LEU A 755 17.18 -9.57 7.17
N GLN A 756 16.69 -9.43 8.41
CA GLN A 756 17.49 -8.92 9.53
C GLN A 756 18.57 -9.90 10.01
N ALA A 757 18.46 -11.19 9.71
CA ALA A 757 19.49 -12.16 10.05
C ALA A 757 20.82 -11.93 9.31
N GLY A 758 20.81 -11.23 8.17
CA GLY A 758 22.01 -10.76 7.45
C GLY A 758 22.89 -11.82 6.76
N GLU A 759 22.68 -13.11 7.05
CA GLU A 759 23.44 -14.22 6.48
C GLU A 759 22.83 -14.79 5.19
N VAL A 760 21.55 -14.53 4.95
CA VAL A 760 20.78 -15.06 3.81
C VAL A 760 21.00 -14.19 2.58
N ASP A 761 21.21 -14.80 1.41
CA ASP A 761 21.25 -14.08 0.14
C ASP A 761 20.10 -14.42 -0.82
N THR A 762 19.38 -15.51 -0.55
CA THR A 762 18.25 -15.98 -1.36
C THR A 762 17.13 -16.52 -0.47
N VAL A 763 15.91 -16.03 -0.70
CA VAL A 763 14.68 -16.43 -0.03
C VAL A 763 13.76 -17.08 -1.05
N PHE A 764 13.11 -18.16 -0.64
CA PHE A 764 11.94 -18.72 -1.33
C PHE A 764 10.74 -18.55 -0.42
N LEU A 765 9.82 -17.67 -0.79
CA LEU A 765 8.56 -17.45 -0.08
C LEU A 765 7.45 -18.25 -0.78
N LEU A 766 6.90 -19.22 -0.09
CA LEU A 766 5.71 -19.96 -0.53
C LEU A 766 4.50 -19.46 0.24
N SER A 767 3.48 -19.01 -0.46
CA SER A 767 2.21 -18.55 0.13
C SER A 767 1.04 -18.85 -0.79
N ASP A 768 -0.13 -19.07 -0.21
CA ASP A 768 -1.37 -19.24 -0.96
C ASP A 768 -2.41 -18.18 -0.61
N GLY A 769 -1.99 -17.06 -0.02
CA GLY A 769 -2.87 -16.10 0.67
C GLY A 769 -2.42 -14.64 0.63
N ALA A 770 -3.37 -13.75 0.91
CA ALA A 770 -3.12 -12.35 1.22
C ALA A 770 -2.74 -12.21 2.71
N PRO A 771 -1.83 -11.28 3.07
CA PRO A 771 -1.45 -11.09 4.47
C PRO A 771 -2.67 -10.78 5.34
N SER A 772 -2.80 -11.47 6.48
CA SER A 772 -3.92 -11.31 7.41
C SER A 772 -3.48 -11.23 8.87
N ALA A 773 -2.17 -11.32 9.13
CA ALA A 773 -1.56 -11.18 10.45
C ALA A 773 -0.15 -10.60 10.34
N GLY A 774 0.40 -10.15 11.47
CA GLY A 774 1.74 -9.57 11.58
C GLY A 774 1.73 -8.06 11.79
N LYS A 775 2.92 -7.46 11.93
CA LYS A 775 3.09 -6.01 12.16
C LYS A 775 2.47 -5.18 11.04
N TYR A 776 2.58 -5.66 9.80
CA TYR A 776 1.97 -5.08 8.61
C TYR A 776 1.22 -6.15 7.84
N THR A 777 -0.04 -5.86 7.52
CA THR A 777 -0.91 -6.69 6.67
C THR A 777 -1.17 -6.03 5.31
N ASP A 778 -0.95 -4.72 5.21
CA ASP A 778 -1.09 -3.99 3.96
C ASP A 778 0.01 -4.33 2.95
N THR A 779 -0.37 -4.60 1.69
CA THR A 779 0.54 -5.06 0.64
C THR A 779 1.60 -4.01 0.30
N ARG A 780 1.24 -2.73 0.14
CA ARG A 780 2.23 -1.69 -0.18
C ARG A 780 3.18 -1.46 0.96
N ARG A 781 2.68 -1.41 2.20
CA ARG A 781 3.54 -1.23 3.36
C ARG A 781 4.51 -2.38 3.55
N ILE A 782 4.07 -3.61 3.28
CA ILE A 782 4.97 -4.77 3.23
C ILE A 782 6.03 -4.51 2.16
N LEU A 783 5.65 -4.13 0.94
CA LEU A 783 6.61 -3.86 -0.14
C LEU A 783 7.58 -2.73 0.21
N GLU A 784 7.10 -1.59 0.73
CA GLU A 784 7.92 -0.45 1.17
C GLU A 784 8.90 -0.83 2.28
N GLU A 785 8.43 -1.53 3.30
CA GLU A 785 9.28 -1.90 4.44
C GLU A 785 10.24 -3.03 4.07
N ILE A 786 9.83 -3.96 3.20
CA ILE A 786 10.73 -4.95 2.62
C ILE A 786 11.75 -4.28 1.69
N GLU A 787 11.36 -3.30 0.88
CA GLU A 787 12.30 -2.51 0.08
C GLU A 787 13.31 -1.81 0.98
N ARG A 788 12.83 -1.18 2.06
CA ARG A 788 13.66 -0.49 3.06
C ARG A 788 14.66 -1.44 3.73
N LEU A 789 14.19 -2.59 4.20
CA LEU A 789 15.05 -3.61 4.82
C LEU A 789 16.03 -4.20 3.80
N ASN A 790 15.55 -4.45 2.58
CA ASN A 790 16.34 -5.08 1.53
C ASN A 790 17.28 -4.11 0.81
N ALA A 791 17.12 -2.79 1.00
CA ALA A 791 18.06 -1.77 0.54
C ALA A 791 19.47 -2.03 1.08
N THR A 792 19.56 -2.57 2.30
CA THR A 792 20.84 -2.99 2.91
C THR A 792 21.08 -4.49 2.86
N SER A 793 20.02 -5.32 2.94
CA SER A 793 20.15 -6.78 3.00
C SER A 793 20.47 -7.41 1.64
N GLN A 794 20.02 -6.79 0.54
CA GLN A 794 20.30 -7.18 -0.84
C GLN A 794 20.00 -8.67 -1.11
N VAL A 795 18.92 -9.19 -0.55
CA VAL A 795 18.47 -10.58 -0.68
C VAL A 795 17.62 -10.75 -1.94
N THR A 796 17.78 -11.88 -2.63
CA THR A 796 16.88 -12.26 -3.73
C THR A 796 15.65 -12.92 -3.16
N ILE A 797 14.45 -12.43 -3.46
CA ILE A 797 13.21 -13.01 -2.94
C ILE A 797 12.45 -13.68 -4.07
N HIS A 798 12.55 -15.00 -4.20
CA HIS A 798 11.67 -15.78 -5.07
C HIS A 798 10.33 -15.99 -4.38
N THR A 799 9.25 -15.95 -5.15
CA THR A 799 7.90 -16.14 -4.63
C THR A 799 7.21 -17.28 -5.38
N ILE A 800 6.50 -18.12 -4.63
CA ILE A 800 5.76 -19.27 -5.12
C ILE A 800 4.34 -19.14 -4.59
N ALA A 801 3.40 -18.86 -5.48
CA ALA A 801 1.98 -18.75 -5.18
C ALA A 801 1.25 -20.06 -5.50
N ILE A 802 0.48 -20.62 -4.57
CA ILE A 802 -0.28 -21.86 -4.81
C ILE A 802 -1.79 -21.57 -4.96
N GLY A 803 -2.34 -21.92 -6.11
CA GLY A 803 -3.77 -21.91 -6.41
C GLY A 803 -4.37 -20.55 -6.75
N PHE A 804 -3.65 -19.43 -6.58
CA PHE A 804 -4.05 -18.14 -7.10
C PHE A 804 -2.84 -17.23 -7.36
N ASP A 805 -3.01 -16.24 -8.24
CA ASP A 805 -1.97 -15.27 -8.58
C ASP A 805 -2.04 -14.01 -7.69
N SER A 806 -0.97 -13.70 -6.97
CA SER A 806 -0.91 -12.64 -5.95
C SER A 806 -0.02 -11.47 -6.38
N GLU A 807 -0.58 -10.26 -6.43
CA GLU A 807 0.19 -9.04 -6.79
C GLU A 807 1.35 -8.81 -5.81
N LEU A 808 1.11 -8.98 -4.50
CA LEU A 808 2.16 -8.87 -3.48
C LEU A 808 3.32 -9.82 -3.79
N MET A 809 3.02 -11.07 -4.14
CA MET A 809 4.05 -12.08 -4.43
C MET A 809 4.81 -11.74 -5.73
N ARG A 810 4.11 -11.30 -6.79
CA ARG A 810 4.76 -10.88 -8.04
C ARG A 810 5.69 -9.68 -7.82
N ARG A 811 5.21 -8.66 -7.11
CA ARG A 811 5.98 -7.45 -6.80
C ARG A 811 7.15 -7.73 -5.86
N LEU A 812 6.95 -8.53 -4.80
CA LEU A 812 8.03 -8.98 -3.92
C LEU A 812 9.15 -9.67 -4.71
N ALA A 813 8.81 -10.49 -5.71
CA ALA A 813 9.82 -11.07 -6.57
C ALA A 813 10.46 -10.02 -7.48
N ALA A 814 9.67 -9.26 -8.24
CA ALA A 814 10.17 -8.30 -9.22
C ALA A 814 11.08 -7.23 -8.59
N GLU A 815 10.68 -6.63 -7.47
CA GLU A 815 11.41 -5.57 -6.76
C GLU A 815 12.69 -6.09 -6.09
N ASN A 816 12.85 -7.41 -5.95
CA ASN A 816 13.97 -8.04 -5.26
C ASN A 816 14.79 -9.00 -6.15
N ASP A 817 14.75 -8.82 -7.49
CA ASP A 817 15.38 -9.66 -8.52
C ASP A 817 15.06 -11.16 -8.43
N GLY A 818 13.90 -11.49 -7.89
CA GLY A 818 13.41 -12.85 -7.77
C GLY A 818 12.62 -13.32 -8.99
N LYS A 819 12.13 -14.55 -8.90
CA LYS A 819 11.19 -15.15 -9.84
C LYS A 819 9.88 -15.38 -9.11
N SER A 820 8.78 -15.05 -9.75
CA SER A 820 7.43 -15.38 -9.29
C SER A 820 6.94 -16.60 -10.05
N ILE A 821 6.48 -17.62 -9.33
CA ILE A 821 5.85 -18.82 -9.90
C ILE A 821 4.45 -18.95 -9.33
N VAL A 822 3.50 -19.33 -10.17
CA VAL A 822 2.13 -19.67 -9.76
C VAL A 822 1.89 -21.14 -10.08
N VAL A 823 1.39 -21.89 -9.10
CA VAL A 823 1.25 -23.35 -9.16
C VAL A 823 -0.22 -23.73 -8.97
N GLY A 824 -0.77 -24.58 -9.83
CA GLY A 824 -2.09 -25.19 -9.63
C GLY A 824 -3.31 -24.30 -9.95
N VAL A 825 -3.20 -23.38 -10.91
CA VAL A 825 -4.36 -22.67 -11.47
C VAL A 825 -4.99 -23.58 -12.53
N GLY A 826 -6.18 -24.11 -12.25
CA GLY A 826 -6.94 -24.86 -13.23
C GLY A 826 -7.38 -23.95 -14.38
N GLY A 827 -6.87 -24.22 -15.58
CA GLY A 827 -7.44 -23.85 -16.88
C GLY A 827 -7.98 -22.43 -17.06
N ARG A 828 -7.14 -21.53 -17.56
CA ARG A 828 -7.32 -20.87 -18.86
C ARG A 828 -5.99 -20.32 -19.35
#